data_AF-A0A239B5Z0-F1
#
_entry.id   AF-A0A239B5Z0-F1
#
_cell.length_a   1.000
_cell.length_b   1.000
_cell.length_c   1.000
_cell.angle_alpha   90.00
_cell.angle_beta   90.00
_cell.angle_gamma   90.00
#
_symmetry.space_group_name_H-M   'P 1'
#
loop_
_entity.id
_entity.type
_entity.pdbx_description
1 polymer ?
#
loop_
_entity_poly.entity_id
_entity_poly.type
_entity_poly.pdbx_seq_one_letter_code
_entity_poly.pdbx_strand_id
1 'polypeptide(L)'
;MSKKLLFIFSILLCFEFANAATITSTGTGDWSSTTSWVGGAVPTINDDVIIATGSVITISSNVSAKSITINGTLLISGDQTVTTPAGNTLYVVINGTLGFGTVTNKNSITFPAGTNIAINSPGKIDDTGTCNNNVAIYIGTTKFAVCAGGGNSEYTFAELNNAGGTLQPNPTSSAPACVGNSLTFTADKTGAVGDAGALNWWWDIKPSGSASFTKYPDKQSVVSFASAILGTYDAKLTYTTTYSGNFYTSSKTISVTVNAKPIAPTITPSGATTFCAGGSVTLSSSAGTSYLWSTGATTQSIAVTASGSYTVQVANASGCLSSASVPTTVTVNAKPAAPTITPSGATTFCAGGSVTLSSTAGSSYLWSTGATTQSIAVTTSGTYTVQVTNAAGCLSLASAGTIVTVNPKPAVPTITPSGATTFCEGGNVTLTSTAGSSYLWSTGATTQSIAVTTSGSYTVQVTNAAGCLSLASAGTTVTVNPKPAAPTISTSGSTTFCEGGNVTLTSTAGSSYLWSTGATTQSIAVTTSGTYTVQVTNASGCLSLASAGTTVTVNPKPATPTISASGSTTFCEGDNITLTSTAGSSYLWSTGATTQSIVVTTSGNYTVQVASAFGCQSLASAATIVTVKPVLNLPTVFNTIQPTCVTPTGSISLSGLPSTTPTMPTWTIQQSGPIPRSYTGGTDPDPTIYTITGLSPGIYSFTVQYGDYCPVTINNVEIKASETNIWNGPTLGWSKGSAPTNTSTESIEFAEDYQSVGDLKGCSCKVDSGKKVTINSGNTLTITNGLIVDAAAGTSLTFEDDASLLQVDAATNSGNIIYKRDTAPVRRYDFTYWATPITNNAQPYTLHDLSPNTLLDKYESYDSVTGAWDISLNGTRVMVPAVGYAVRAPQFFSITVPAVYSAIFTGVPNNGDYTVPIYATKWSLIGNPYPSAIDAEEFITLNHNASPSVDVGALYFWTHNTPPSSTPSSTGTYDYTSNDYAVFSLSGGVSTGALLPDGSFGPPPTGKIAACQSFFMLASGSGVVKFTNEMRIGGDNNQFFKTAKKNTIEKNRIWLNLTNAKGAFKQVLVGYIEGASNAWDENFDAATMNSNSFIDFYSINDGKKLTIQGRALPFENTDVVLLGYKTTVAGEFTIAIDHVDGVFNNQAVYLEDKVTGIVTDLQTGNYTFTTAIGTFIDRFTISYIKKTLGTDDFENLAETIFVSVKDKNIKVTSSKEALKEVVVFDILGKMLYHKNKISNTELQISNLQSASQILLVKVILENGNSTSRKIVF
;
A
#
# COMPACT_ATOMS: atom_id res chain seq x y z
N MET A 1 35.63 16.57 -78.36
CA MET A 1 35.73 15.79 -79.63
C MET A 1 34.46 14.94 -79.75
N SER A 2 33.84 14.65 -80.90
CA SER A 2 34.18 15.02 -82.30
C SER A 2 32.95 15.02 -83.25
N LYS A 3 32.65 16.20 -83.82
CA LYS A 3 32.27 16.49 -85.24
C LYS A 3 31.14 15.72 -85.97
N LYS A 4 30.22 16.50 -86.59
CA LYS A 4 29.62 16.44 -87.97
C LYS A 4 28.14 16.88 -87.95
N LEU A 5 27.57 17.55 -88.96
CA LEU A 5 28.15 18.32 -90.09
C LEU A 5 27.14 19.36 -90.64
N LEU A 6 27.69 20.43 -91.22
CA LEU A 6 27.11 21.55 -91.99
C LEU A 6 25.91 21.30 -92.96
N PHE A 7 25.18 22.41 -93.20
CA PHE A 7 24.72 23.00 -94.49
C PHE A 7 23.27 22.87 -95.01
N ILE A 8 22.88 23.94 -95.75
CA ILE A 8 21.65 24.18 -96.57
C ILE A 8 20.34 24.24 -95.76
N PHE A 9 19.68 25.38 -95.50
CA PHE A 9 19.45 26.65 -96.24
C PHE A 9 18.33 26.59 -97.30
N SER A 10 17.07 26.64 -96.85
CA SER A 10 15.92 27.22 -97.58
C SER A 10 14.66 27.31 -96.71
N ILE A 11 14.25 28.53 -96.37
CA ILE A 11 12.86 29.02 -96.50
C ILE A 11 12.92 30.56 -96.47
N LEU A 12 12.14 31.18 -97.35
CA LEU A 12 12.07 32.62 -97.57
C LEU A 12 10.77 33.18 -96.96
N LEU A 13 10.69 34.49 -96.80
CA LEU A 13 9.57 35.25 -96.21
C LEU A 13 9.38 35.06 -94.70
N CYS A 14 9.95 36.00 -93.93
CA CYS A 14 9.32 36.42 -92.68
C CYS A 14 7.99 37.12 -93.01
N PHE A 15 6.87 36.42 -92.78
CA PHE A 15 5.64 37.09 -92.36
C PHE A 15 5.63 37.04 -90.83
N GLU A 16 5.58 38.21 -90.19
CA GLU A 16 5.40 38.29 -88.74
C GLU A 16 3.96 37.92 -88.38
N PHE A 17 3.77 36.65 -88.01
CA PHE A 17 2.61 36.28 -87.21
C PHE A 17 2.82 36.80 -85.79
N ALA A 18 2.29 37.99 -85.51
CA ALA A 18 2.24 38.53 -84.15
C ALA A 18 1.53 37.52 -83.24
N ASN A 19 2.23 37.05 -82.20
CA ASN A 19 1.61 36.22 -81.16
C ASN A 19 0.52 37.04 -80.47
N ALA A 20 -0.68 36.46 -80.32
CA ALA A 20 -1.79 37.06 -79.61
C ALA A 20 -1.36 37.48 -78.19
N ALA A 21 -1.37 38.79 -77.92
CA ALA A 21 -0.99 39.33 -76.62
C ALA A 21 -2.24 39.61 -75.76
N THR A 22 -2.06 39.67 -74.45
CA THR A 22 -3.09 40.22 -73.55
C THR A 22 -2.79 41.69 -73.29
N ILE A 23 -3.57 42.59 -73.89
CA ILE A 23 -3.33 44.04 -73.81
C ILE A 23 -4.30 44.64 -72.80
N THR A 24 -3.76 45.28 -71.77
CA THR A 24 -4.53 45.80 -70.61
C THR A 24 -4.56 47.32 -70.63
N SER A 25 -5.68 47.94 -70.26
CA SER A 25 -5.83 49.40 -70.26
C SER A 25 -5.12 50.10 -69.08
N THR A 26 -4.79 51.38 -69.26
CA THR A 26 -4.24 52.25 -68.20
C THR A 26 -5.05 53.55 -68.07
N GLY A 27 -5.90 53.64 -67.05
CA GLY A 27 -6.59 54.87 -66.68
C GLY A 27 -7.71 55.26 -67.65
N THR A 28 -7.82 56.55 -67.98
CA THR A 28 -8.90 57.09 -68.81
C THR A 28 -8.38 57.54 -70.18
N GLY A 29 -9.08 57.17 -71.26
CA GLY A 29 -8.77 57.64 -72.61
C GLY A 29 -9.64 57.00 -73.70
N ASP A 30 -9.14 56.94 -74.92
CA ASP A 30 -9.81 56.33 -76.07
C ASP A 30 -9.00 55.11 -76.57
N TRP A 31 -9.70 54.08 -77.04
CA TRP A 31 -9.12 52.83 -77.53
C TRP A 31 -8.03 53.05 -78.59
N SER A 32 -8.19 54.04 -79.46
CA SER A 32 -7.24 54.38 -80.52
C SER A 32 -5.95 55.05 -80.04
N SER A 33 -5.87 55.48 -78.76
CA SER A 33 -4.66 56.10 -78.20
C SER A 33 -3.69 55.06 -77.65
N THR A 34 -2.42 55.17 -78.04
CA THR A 34 -1.32 54.39 -77.43
C THR A 34 -1.19 54.63 -75.93
N THR A 35 -1.55 55.81 -75.44
CA THR A 35 -1.47 56.16 -74.00
C THR A 35 -2.51 55.47 -73.13
N SER A 36 -3.50 54.81 -73.73
CA SER A 36 -4.60 54.14 -73.01
C SER A 36 -4.29 52.70 -72.62
N TRP A 37 -3.11 52.19 -72.95
CA TRP A 37 -2.75 50.77 -72.83
C TRP A 37 -1.37 50.54 -72.20
N VAL A 38 -1.28 49.51 -71.34
CA VAL A 38 -0.01 49.05 -70.75
C VAL A 38 0.96 48.71 -71.88
N GLY A 39 2.13 49.35 -71.88
CA GLY A 39 3.18 49.14 -72.89
C GLY A 39 3.05 49.98 -74.17
N GLY A 40 2.02 50.83 -74.29
CA GLY A 40 1.94 51.81 -75.38
C GLY A 40 1.43 51.27 -76.73
N ALA A 41 0.87 50.06 -76.77
CA ALA A 41 0.35 49.43 -77.98
C ALA A 41 -1.19 49.47 -78.01
N VAL A 42 -1.76 49.92 -79.13
CA VAL A 42 -3.21 49.86 -79.38
C VAL A 42 -3.61 48.41 -79.73
N PRO A 43 -4.68 47.85 -79.13
CA PRO A 43 -5.10 46.49 -79.41
C PRO A 43 -5.42 46.22 -80.88
N THR A 44 -4.95 45.07 -81.37
CA THR A 44 -5.20 44.60 -82.73
C THR A 44 -6.26 43.49 -82.74
N ILE A 45 -6.65 43.08 -83.94
CA ILE A 45 -7.60 41.99 -84.18
C ILE A 45 -7.20 40.65 -83.55
N ASN A 46 -5.92 40.45 -83.21
CA ASN A 46 -5.41 39.21 -82.64
C ASN A 46 -5.33 39.21 -81.10
N ASP A 47 -5.56 40.35 -80.44
CA ASP A 47 -5.24 40.53 -79.01
C ASP A 47 -6.44 40.31 -78.09
N ASP A 48 -6.16 39.75 -76.91
CA ASP A 48 -7.12 39.60 -75.81
C ASP A 48 -7.10 40.85 -74.95
N VAL A 49 -8.17 41.65 -75.01
CA VAL A 49 -8.18 43.01 -74.45
C VAL A 49 -8.78 43.01 -73.05
N ILE A 50 -8.12 43.65 -72.09
CA ILE A 50 -8.60 43.80 -70.72
C ILE A 50 -8.75 45.28 -70.36
N ILE A 51 -9.99 45.74 -70.17
CA ILE A 51 -10.25 47.04 -69.54
C ILE A 51 -10.11 46.84 -68.03
N ALA A 52 -8.99 47.27 -67.46
CA ALA A 52 -8.66 47.06 -66.04
C ALA A 52 -9.63 47.81 -65.10
N THR A 53 -9.83 47.27 -63.90
CA THR A 53 -10.66 47.88 -62.85
C THR A 53 -10.22 49.33 -62.58
N GLY A 54 -11.16 50.27 -62.58
CA GLY A 54 -10.88 51.70 -62.43
C GLY A 54 -10.37 52.42 -63.70
N SER A 55 -10.15 51.71 -64.81
CA SER A 55 -9.93 52.35 -66.12
C SER A 55 -11.26 52.71 -66.80
N VAL A 56 -11.26 53.75 -67.63
CA VAL A 56 -12.40 54.18 -68.44
C VAL A 56 -11.95 54.39 -69.89
N ILE A 57 -12.17 53.40 -70.74
CA ILE A 57 -11.80 53.46 -72.16
C ILE A 57 -13.02 53.77 -73.01
N THR A 58 -12.90 54.78 -73.87
CA THR A 58 -13.91 55.13 -74.86
C THR A 58 -13.63 54.44 -76.19
N ILE A 59 -14.68 54.06 -76.92
CA ILE A 59 -14.61 53.69 -78.33
C ILE A 59 -15.30 54.81 -79.13
N SER A 60 -14.50 55.65 -79.80
CA SER A 60 -14.98 56.72 -80.71
C SER A 60 -14.77 56.42 -82.20
N SER A 61 -14.12 55.30 -82.54
CA SER A 61 -13.99 54.77 -83.90
C SER A 61 -14.15 53.24 -83.93
N ASN A 62 -14.29 52.63 -85.10
CA ASN A 62 -14.27 51.17 -85.24
C ASN A 62 -12.96 50.58 -84.68
N VAL A 63 -13.04 49.42 -84.03
CA VAL A 63 -11.91 48.76 -83.35
C VAL A 63 -11.84 47.27 -83.68
N SER A 64 -10.76 46.61 -83.25
CA SER A 64 -10.58 45.17 -83.44
C SER A 64 -10.07 44.50 -82.16
N ALA A 65 -10.51 43.27 -81.92
CA ALA A 65 -10.09 42.44 -80.78
C ALA A 65 -10.34 40.95 -81.06
N LYS A 66 -9.55 40.08 -80.42
CA LYS A 66 -9.83 38.62 -80.36
C LYS A 66 -10.77 38.30 -79.20
N SER A 67 -10.64 39.00 -78.07
CA SER A 67 -11.60 38.99 -76.95
C SER A 67 -11.57 40.31 -76.18
N ILE A 68 -12.62 40.59 -75.40
CA ILE A 68 -12.74 41.82 -74.58
C ILE A 68 -13.24 41.44 -73.18
N THR A 69 -12.46 41.73 -72.16
CA THR A 69 -12.83 41.60 -70.75
C THR A 69 -12.92 42.99 -70.11
N ILE A 70 -14.11 43.36 -69.63
CA ILE A 70 -14.40 44.67 -69.06
C ILE A 70 -14.47 44.53 -67.55
N ASN A 71 -13.40 44.90 -66.83
CA ASN A 71 -13.36 44.99 -65.37
C ASN A 71 -13.50 46.45 -64.87
N GLY A 72 -13.09 47.43 -65.69
CA GLY A 72 -13.39 48.86 -65.53
C GLY A 72 -14.66 49.26 -66.26
N THR A 73 -14.60 50.41 -66.95
CA THR A 73 -15.68 50.90 -67.82
C THR A 73 -15.23 50.95 -69.27
N LEU A 74 -16.02 50.36 -70.17
CA LEU A 74 -15.91 50.57 -71.62
C LEU A 74 -17.08 51.44 -72.08
N LEU A 75 -16.81 52.61 -72.66
CA LEU A 75 -17.81 53.61 -73.02
C LEU A 75 -17.95 53.73 -74.54
N ILE A 76 -19.17 53.57 -75.06
CA ILE A 76 -19.45 53.67 -76.51
C ILE A 76 -19.94 55.08 -76.86
N SER A 77 -19.33 55.68 -77.88
CA SER A 77 -19.69 57.00 -78.42
C SER A 77 -19.95 56.90 -79.93
N GLY A 78 -21.17 57.19 -80.38
CA GLY A 78 -21.60 57.03 -81.78
C GLY A 78 -21.90 55.58 -82.19
N ASP A 79 -22.01 55.36 -83.50
CA ASP A 79 -22.21 54.04 -84.11
C ASP A 79 -20.87 53.38 -84.44
N GLN A 80 -20.52 52.34 -83.70
CA GLN A 80 -19.19 51.72 -83.73
C GLN A 80 -19.27 50.21 -84.01
N THR A 81 -18.25 49.68 -84.68
CA THR A 81 -18.12 48.25 -84.99
C THR A 81 -16.84 47.69 -84.37
N VAL A 82 -16.95 46.50 -83.77
CA VAL A 82 -15.81 45.68 -83.35
C VAL A 82 -15.62 44.56 -84.38
N THR A 83 -14.39 44.33 -84.82
CA THR A 83 -14.03 43.19 -85.68
C THR A 83 -13.16 42.18 -84.93
N THR A 84 -13.23 40.91 -85.33
CA THR A 84 -12.46 39.79 -84.78
C THR A 84 -11.92 38.93 -85.94
N PRO A 85 -10.92 38.05 -85.76
CA PRO A 85 -10.30 37.32 -86.87
C PRO A 85 -11.33 36.46 -87.61
N ALA A 86 -11.18 36.36 -88.94
CA ALA A 86 -12.14 35.63 -89.78
C ALA A 86 -12.24 34.16 -89.36
N GLY A 87 -13.45 33.74 -88.97
CA GLY A 87 -13.74 32.38 -88.47
C GLY A 87 -13.73 32.23 -86.94
N ASN A 88 -13.33 33.24 -86.18
CA ASN A 88 -13.38 33.22 -84.72
C ASN A 88 -14.68 33.83 -84.17
N THR A 89 -15.15 33.31 -83.04
CA THR A 89 -16.13 33.97 -82.18
C THR A 89 -15.43 35.00 -81.29
N LEU A 90 -15.92 36.25 -81.31
CA LEU A 90 -15.54 37.25 -80.32
C LEU A 90 -16.19 36.89 -78.97
N TYR A 91 -15.41 36.99 -77.89
CA TYR A 91 -15.92 36.86 -76.52
C TYR A 91 -15.87 38.20 -75.81
N VAL A 92 -17.01 38.63 -75.27
CA VAL A 92 -17.15 39.86 -74.46
C VAL A 92 -17.59 39.47 -73.05
N VAL A 93 -16.76 39.77 -72.06
CA VAL A 93 -17.00 39.45 -70.65
C VAL A 93 -17.13 40.74 -69.85
N ILE A 94 -18.28 40.95 -69.20
CA ILE A 94 -18.62 42.18 -68.49
C ILE A 94 -18.65 41.90 -66.99
N ASN A 95 -17.59 42.31 -66.29
CA ASN A 95 -17.44 42.25 -64.83
C ASN A 95 -17.56 43.66 -64.19
N GLY A 96 -17.29 44.70 -64.97
CA GLY A 96 -17.49 46.12 -64.67
C GLY A 96 -18.66 46.70 -65.46
N THR A 97 -18.48 47.83 -66.14
CA THR A 97 -19.58 48.52 -66.87
C THR A 97 -19.32 48.62 -68.38
N LEU A 98 -20.25 48.11 -69.20
CA LEU A 98 -20.37 48.51 -70.61
C LEU A 98 -21.36 49.68 -70.68
N GLY A 99 -20.86 50.89 -70.88
CA GLY A 99 -21.63 52.12 -70.86
C GLY A 99 -21.87 52.73 -72.24
N PHE A 100 -22.92 53.54 -72.37
CA PHE A 100 -23.17 54.39 -73.52
C PHE A 100 -23.13 55.88 -73.15
N GLY A 101 -22.64 56.71 -74.06
CA GLY A 101 -22.51 58.16 -73.88
C GLY A 101 -23.83 58.92 -74.04
N THR A 102 -23.84 60.19 -73.60
CA THR A 102 -25.03 61.08 -73.61
C THR A 102 -25.68 61.20 -74.99
N VAL A 103 -27.01 61.02 -75.03
CA VAL A 103 -27.75 60.78 -76.27
C VAL A 103 -28.21 62.08 -76.95
N THR A 104 -27.47 62.47 -78.00
CA THR A 104 -27.94 63.46 -79.01
C THR A 104 -28.02 62.87 -80.42
N ASN A 105 -27.41 61.70 -80.64
CA ASN A 105 -27.43 60.91 -81.87
C ASN A 105 -27.56 59.42 -81.52
N LYS A 106 -27.65 58.55 -82.53
CA LYS A 106 -27.63 57.09 -82.35
C LYS A 106 -26.27 56.63 -81.81
N ASN A 107 -26.29 55.86 -80.73
CA ASN A 107 -25.12 55.32 -80.03
C ASN A 107 -25.25 53.80 -79.98
N SER A 108 -24.62 53.07 -80.89
CA SER A 108 -24.71 51.60 -80.91
C SER A 108 -23.38 50.91 -81.18
N ILE A 109 -23.21 49.72 -80.61
CA ILE A 109 -22.05 48.87 -80.84
C ILE A 109 -22.47 47.62 -81.62
N THR A 110 -21.75 47.36 -82.72
CA THR A 110 -21.95 46.18 -83.57
C THR A 110 -20.78 45.22 -83.37
N PHE A 111 -21.07 44.04 -82.82
CA PHE A 111 -20.11 42.95 -82.71
C PHE A 111 -20.25 41.99 -83.92
N PRO A 112 -19.24 41.15 -84.23
CA PRO A 112 -19.34 40.16 -85.30
C PRO A 112 -20.47 39.15 -85.06
N ALA A 113 -20.98 38.53 -86.13
CA ALA A 113 -21.96 37.46 -86.01
C ALA A 113 -21.40 36.29 -85.18
N GLY A 114 -22.21 35.72 -84.28
CA GLY A 114 -21.78 34.64 -83.38
C GLY A 114 -20.93 35.08 -82.18
N THR A 115 -20.92 36.37 -81.84
CA THR A 115 -20.29 36.89 -80.60
C THR A 115 -21.00 36.36 -79.35
N ASN A 116 -20.23 35.99 -78.33
CA ASN A 116 -20.74 35.65 -77.00
C ASN A 116 -20.59 36.85 -76.04
N ILE A 117 -21.66 37.18 -75.31
CA ILE A 117 -21.66 38.23 -74.28
C ILE A 117 -22.03 37.59 -72.94
N ALA A 118 -21.12 37.64 -71.97
CA ALA A 118 -21.33 37.17 -70.59
C ALA A 118 -21.30 38.36 -69.63
N ILE A 119 -22.24 38.41 -68.68
CA ILE A 119 -22.35 39.47 -67.67
C ILE A 119 -22.26 38.82 -66.30
N ASN A 120 -21.11 38.98 -65.63
CA ASN A 120 -20.87 38.39 -64.31
C ASN A 120 -21.08 39.47 -63.25
N SER A 121 -21.96 39.22 -62.27
CA SER A 121 -22.15 40.13 -61.12
C SER A 121 -20.80 40.45 -60.45
N PRO A 122 -20.48 41.74 -60.17
CA PRO A 122 -21.37 42.91 -60.14
C PRO A 122 -21.51 43.66 -61.47
N GLY A 123 -21.02 43.11 -62.58
CA GLY A 123 -20.99 43.77 -63.88
C GLY A 123 -22.37 44.02 -64.50
N LYS A 124 -22.44 45.05 -65.37
CA LYS A 124 -23.68 45.49 -66.03
C LYS A 124 -23.44 46.15 -67.40
N ILE A 125 -24.46 46.09 -68.24
CA ILE A 125 -24.67 47.04 -69.34
C ILE A 125 -25.46 48.23 -68.76
N ASP A 126 -25.01 49.46 -69.01
CA ASP A 126 -25.52 50.68 -68.36
C ASP A 126 -25.70 51.82 -69.39
N ASP A 127 -26.65 52.71 -69.14
CA ASP A 127 -26.77 53.98 -69.89
C ASP A 127 -26.70 55.14 -68.89
N THR A 128 -25.85 56.11 -69.19
CA THR A 128 -25.66 57.32 -68.37
C THR A 128 -26.48 58.50 -68.88
N GLY A 129 -27.24 58.32 -69.96
CA GLY A 129 -28.11 59.32 -70.58
C GLY A 129 -29.60 58.92 -70.62
N THR A 130 -30.31 59.47 -71.60
CA THR A 130 -31.76 59.32 -71.78
C THR A 130 -32.12 58.07 -72.60
N CYS A 131 -32.04 56.92 -71.92
CA CYS A 131 -32.34 55.58 -72.41
C CYS A 131 -33.53 55.47 -73.39
N ASN A 132 -33.25 55.01 -74.62
CA ASN A 132 -34.24 54.75 -75.67
C ASN A 132 -33.70 53.75 -76.73
N ASN A 133 -34.48 53.47 -77.78
CA ASN A 133 -34.18 52.43 -78.78
C ASN A 133 -33.10 52.79 -79.82
N ASN A 134 -32.53 54.01 -79.76
CA ASN A 134 -31.33 54.43 -80.48
C ASN A 134 -30.03 54.07 -79.74
N VAL A 135 -30.12 53.61 -78.49
CA VAL A 135 -29.01 53.01 -77.74
C VAL A 135 -29.14 51.49 -77.86
N ALA A 136 -28.18 50.83 -78.52
CA ALA A 136 -28.33 49.44 -78.96
C ALA A 136 -27.03 48.64 -79.06
N ILE A 137 -27.15 47.32 -78.91
CA ILE A 137 -26.12 46.32 -79.20
C ILE A 137 -26.60 45.49 -80.39
N TYR A 138 -25.73 45.34 -81.39
CA TYR A 138 -25.93 44.48 -82.56
C TYR A 138 -24.94 43.31 -82.54
N ILE A 139 -25.37 42.15 -83.04
CA ILE A 139 -24.52 40.98 -83.27
C ILE A 139 -24.73 40.58 -84.74
N GLY A 140 -23.69 40.76 -85.55
CA GLY A 140 -23.82 40.76 -87.01
C GLY A 140 -24.79 41.85 -87.47
N THR A 141 -25.76 41.49 -88.32
CA THR A 141 -26.84 42.39 -88.76
C THR A 141 -28.03 42.46 -87.79
N THR A 142 -28.07 41.61 -86.76
CA THR A 142 -29.20 41.49 -85.84
C THR A 142 -29.11 42.51 -84.72
N LYS A 143 -30.19 43.24 -84.44
CA LYS A 143 -30.29 44.10 -83.25
C LYS A 143 -30.51 43.20 -82.03
N PHE A 144 -29.43 42.85 -81.35
CA PHE A 144 -29.46 41.92 -80.22
C PHE A 144 -30.12 42.54 -78.99
N ALA A 145 -29.77 43.78 -78.62
CA ALA A 145 -30.38 44.44 -77.48
C ALA A 145 -30.53 45.97 -77.60
N VAL A 146 -31.41 46.55 -76.79
CA VAL A 146 -31.63 48.00 -76.65
C VAL A 146 -31.72 48.44 -75.20
N CYS A 147 -31.48 49.73 -74.94
CA CYS A 147 -31.67 50.28 -73.60
C CYS A 147 -33.15 50.22 -73.16
N ALA A 148 -34.08 50.82 -73.93
CA ALA A 148 -35.52 50.75 -73.68
C ALA A 148 -36.36 50.93 -74.96
N GLY A 149 -37.52 50.26 -75.00
CA GLY A 149 -38.52 50.35 -76.08
C GLY A 149 -38.31 49.29 -77.17
N GLY A 150 -39.30 48.42 -77.36
CA GLY A 150 -39.23 47.21 -78.21
C GLY A 150 -39.19 47.46 -79.72
N GLY A 151 -38.09 48.03 -80.22
CA GLY A 151 -37.87 48.29 -81.65
C GLY A 151 -37.09 47.18 -82.36
N ASN A 152 -37.75 46.04 -82.59
CA ASN A 152 -37.21 44.82 -83.26
C ASN A 152 -35.89 44.29 -82.68
N SER A 153 -35.74 44.36 -81.35
CA SER A 153 -34.59 43.87 -80.60
C SER A 153 -34.89 42.53 -79.92
N GLU A 154 -33.91 41.62 -79.86
CA GLU A 154 -34.09 40.33 -79.16
C GLU A 154 -34.25 40.51 -77.63
N TYR A 155 -33.55 41.48 -77.01
CA TYR A 155 -33.59 41.74 -75.56
C TYR A 155 -33.55 43.24 -75.20
N THR A 156 -33.91 43.58 -73.96
CA THR A 156 -33.51 44.85 -73.31
C THR A 156 -32.22 44.69 -72.49
N PHE A 157 -31.53 45.79 -72.21
CA PHE A 157 -30.36 45.79 -71.32
C PHE A 157 -30.71 45.29 -69.90
N ALA A 158 -31.92 45.58 -69.41
CA ALA A 158 -32.40 45.07 -68.13
C ALA A 158 -32.56 43.55 -68.12
N GLU A 159 -33.09 42.96 -69.19
CA GLU A 159 -33.20 41.50 -69.32
C GLU A 159 -31.84 40.82 -69.42
N LEU A 160 -30.88 41.38 -70.19
CA LEU A 160 -29.52 40.84 -70.25
C LEU A 160 -28.80 40.91 -68.89
N ASN A 161 -28.90 42.05 -68.19
CA ASN A 161 -28.33 42.22 -66.85
C ASN A 161 -28.91 41.21 -65.84
N ASN A 162 -30.22 40.95 -65.88
CA ASN A 162 -30.88 39.96 -65.04
C ASN A 162 -30.56 38.50 -65.45
N ALA A 163 -30.28 38.25 -66.73
CA ALA A 163 -29.99 36.92 -67.27
C ALA A 163 -28.51 36.51 -67.22
N GLY A 164 -27.59 37.44 -66.95
CA GLY A 164 -26.14 37.20 -66.99
C GLY A 164 -25.55 37.13 -68.40
N GLY A 165 -26.23 37.69 -69.40
CA GLY A 165 -25.87 37.54 -70.82
C GLY A 165 -26.37 36.22 -71.42
N THR A 166 -25.53 35.55 -72.23
CA THR A 166 -25.87 34.29 -72.92
C THR A 166 -25.70 33.04 -72.02
N LEU A 167 -26.40 31.95 -72.36
CA LEU A 167 -26.44 30.68 -71.63
C LEU A 167 -25.07 30.19 -71.12
N GLN A 168 -24.99 29.89 -69.82
CA GLN A 168 -23.76 29.43 -69.15
C GLN A 168 -23.83 27.94 -68.75
N PRO A 169 -22.82 27.12 -69.12
CA PRO A 169 -22.65 25.76 -68.62
C PRO A 169 -22.13 25.75 -67.17
N ASN A 170 -22.67 24.90 -66.30
CA ASN A 170 -22.13 24.69 -64.95
C ASN A 170 -21.93 23.19 -64.62
N PRO A 171 -20.81 22.59 -65.05
CA PRO A 171 -20.46 21.22 -64.73
C PRO A 171 -19.91 21.07 -63.30
N THR A 172 -20.25 19.98 -62.62
CA THR A 172 -19.77 19.60 -61.28
C THR A 172 -19.41 18.11 -61.22
N SER A 173 -18.75 17.66 -60.15
CA SER A 173 -18.22 16.29 -60.04
C SER A 173 -18.08 15.77 -58.60
N SER A 174 -18.18 14.46 -58.42
CA SER A 174 -17.92 13.78 -57.14
C SER A 174 -16.42 13.72 -56.80
N ALA A 175 -15.98 14.40 -55.74
CA ALA A 175 -14.61 14.36 -55.22
C ALA A 175 -14.60 14.27 -53.68
N PRO A 176 -13.57 13.65 -53.04
CA PRO A 176 -12.43 12.98 -53.67
C PRO A 176 -12.82 11.65 -54.33
N ALA A 177 -12.20 11.34 -55.47
CA ALA A 177 -12.38 10.08 -56.18
C ALA A 177 -11.21 9.12 -55.88
N CYS A 178 -11.51 7.83 -55.77
CA CYS A 178 -10.56 6.76 -55.46
C CYS A 178 -10.74 5.58 -56.42
N VAL A 179 -9.66 4.85 -56.72
CA VAL A 179 -9.69 3.70 -57.65
C VAL A 179 -10.78 2.68 -57.25
N GLY A 180 -11.61 2.30 -58.21
CA GLY A 180 -12.73 1.37 -58.03
C GLY A 180 -14.01 1.99 -57.45
N ASN A 181 -14.02 3.28 -57.10
CA ASN A 181 -15.27 3.97 -56.74
C ASN A 181 -16.03 4.41 -58.02
N SER A 182 -17.30 4.79 -57.88
CA SER A 182 -18.03 5.48 -58.96
C SER A 182 -17.52 6.91 -59.09
N LEU A 183 -17.21 7.33 -60.32
CA LEU A 183 -16.91 8.73 -60.67
C LEU A 183 -18.14 9.32 -61.37
N THR A 184 -18.65 10.44 -60.88
CA THR A 184 -19.90 11.06 -61.37
C THR A 184 -19.67 12.52 -61.75
N PHE A 185 -20.18 12.91 -62.92
CA PHE A 185 -20.23 14.27 -63.43
C PHE A 185 -21.70 14.71 -63.60
N THR A 186 -22.04 15.90 -63.11
CA THR A 186 -23.41 16.43 -63.08
C THR A 186 -23.48 17.80 -63.76
N ALA A 187 -24.46 17.99 -64.64
CA ALA A 187 -24.64 19.18 -65.47
C ALA A 187 -25.79 20.05 -64.97
N ASP A 188 -25.52 21.34 -64.83
CA ASP A 188 -26.49 22.38 -64.53
C ASP A 188 -26.31 23.60 -65.45
N LYS A 189 -27.33 24.46 -65.55
CA LYS A 189 -27.36 25.63 -66.45
C LYS A 189 -27.86 26.90 -65.76
N THR A 190 -27.37 28.05 -66.20
CA THR A 190 -27.92 29.37 -65.83
C THR A 190 -28.09 30.25 -67.07
N GLY A 191 -29.02 31.22 -66.98
CA GLY A 191 -29.38 32.15 -68.06
C GLY A 191 -30.78 31.93 -68.66
N ALA A 192 -31.24 32.89 -69.46
CA ALA A 192 -32.55 32.88 -70.11
C ALA A 192 -32.63 31.89 -71.29
N VAL A 193 -33.85 31.43 -71.60
CA VAL A 193 -34.11 30.41 -72.63
C VAL A 193 -34.96 31.01 -73.76
N GLY A 194 -34.40 31.08 -74.97
CA GLY A 194 -35.19 31.23 -76.20
C GLY A 194 -35.92 29.92 -76.55
N ASP A 195 -37.11 30.04 -77.12
CA ASP A 195 -38.01 28.97 -77.62
C ASP A 195 -37.81 27.58 -77.00
N ALA A 196 -38.66 27.26 -76.02
CA ALA A 196 -38.53 26.14 -75.07
C ALA A 196 -38.36 24.70 -75.65
N GLY A 197 -38.46 24.52 -76.97
CA GLY A 197 -38.18 23.25 -77.66
C GLY A 197 -36.73 23.05 -78.11
N ALA A 198 -35.91 24.11 -78.23
CA ALA A 198 -34.68 24.09 -79.03
C ALA A 198 -33.36 23.85 -78.27
N LEU A 199 -33.40 23.43 -76.99
CA LEU A 199 -32.20 23.18 -76.18
C LEU A 199 -31.61 21.77 -76.38
N ASN A 200 -30.39 21.67 -76.92
CA ASN A 200 -29.56 20.45 -76.96
C ASN A 200 -28.24 20.68 -76.22
N TRP A 201 -27.67 19.63 -75.63
CA TRP A 201 -26.44 19.71 -74.82
C TRP A 201 -25.88 18.33 -74.54
N TRP A 202 -24.58 18.19 -74.35
CA TRP A 202 -23.92 16.89 -74.15
C TRP A 202 -22.61 17.02 -73.36
N TRP A 203 -22.07 15.86 -72.96
CA TRP A 203 -20.74 15.75 -72.37
C TRP A 203 -19.74 15.15 -73.37
N ASP A 204 -18.54 15.71 -73.39
CA ASP A 204 -17.35 15.16 -74.03
C ASP A 204 -16.34 14.85 -72.90
N ILE A 205 -16.04 13.58 -72.62
CA ILE A 205 -15.18 13.18 -71.48
C ILE A 205 -13.98 12.37 -71.95
N LYS A 206 -12.79 12.64 -71.39
CA LYS A 206 -11.57 11.87 -71.64
C LYS A 206 -10.75 11.62 -70.36
N PRO A 207 -9.99 10.52 -70.27
CA PRO A 207 -8.80 10.47 -69.43
C PRO A 207 -7.75 11.49 -69.92
N SER A 208 -7.03 12.10 -68.98
CA SER A 208 -5.88 12.95 -69.28
C SER A 208 -4.80 12.12 -69.98
N GLY A 209 -4.20 12.68 -71.03
CA GLY A 209 -3.31 11.96 -71.95
C GLY A 209 -4.01 11.24 -73.11
N SER A 210 -5.33 11.02 -73.09
CA SER A 210 -6.05 10.53 -74.28
C SER A 210 -6.16 11.61 -75.36
N ALA A 211 -5.96 11.21 -76.62
CA ALA A 211 -5.97 12.10 -77.78
C ALA A 211 -7.38 12.60 -78.18
N SER A 212 -8.42 11.85 -77.82
CA SER A 212 -9.82 12.13 -78.20
C SER A 212 -10.74 12.11 -76.97
N PHE A 213 -11.83 12.88 -77.03
CA PHE A 213 -12.93 12.79 -76.08
C PHE A 213 -13.96 11.75 -76.54
N THR A 214 -14.55 11.02 -75.60
CA THR A 214 -15.76 10.22 -75.81
C THR A 214 -16.97 11.14 -75.64
N LYS A 215 -17.79 11.30 -76.69
CA LYS A 215 -19.05 12.03 -76.62
C LYS A 215 -20.16 11.14 -76.03
N TYR A 216 -20.92 11.69 -75.09
CA TYR A 216 -22.08 11.08 -74.44
C TYR A 216 -23.39 11.60 -75.06
N PRO A 217 -24.52 10.90 -74.86
CA PRO A 217 -25.81 11.27 -75.47
C PRO A 217 -26.27 12.68 -75.13
N ASP A 218 -26.97 13.30 -76.07
CA ASP A 218 -27.58 14.62 -75.87
C ASP A 218 -28.63 14.55 -74.73
N LYS A 219 -28.64 15.58 -73.88
CA LYS A 219 -29.55 15.85 -72.74
C LYS A 219 -29.37 15.00 -71.47
N GLN A 220 -28.21 14.32 -71.30
CA GLN A 220 -27.92 13.54 -70.10
C GLN A 220 -27.33 14.38 -68.94
N SER A 221 -28.11 14.59 -67.88
CA SER A 221 -27.74 15.42 -66.70
C SER A 221 -26.69 14.83 -65.77
N VAL A 222 -26.57 13.50 -65.74
CA VAL A 222 -25.58 12.80 -64.92
C VAL A 222 -24.89 11.73 -65.77
N VAL A 223 -23.57 11.85 -65.92
CA VAL A 223 -22.71 10.83 -66.53
C VAL A 223 -21.87 10.21 -65.43
N SER A 224 -22.00 8.90 -65.23
CA SER A 224 -21.30 8.16 -64.17
C SER A 224 -20.53 6.96 -64.72
N PHE A 225 -19.38 6.70 -64.10
CA PHE A 225 -18.45 5.63 -64.43
C PHE A 225 -18.33 4.71 -63.23
N ALA A 226 -18.81 3.47 -63.34
CA ALA A 226 -18.51 2.43 -62.37
C ALA A 226 -17.01 2.08 -62.43
N SER A 227 -16.39 1.87 -61.27
CA SER A 227 -14.98 1.43 -61.14
C SER A 227 -13.95 2.31 -61.87
N ALA A 228 -13.92 3.60 -61.54
CA ALA A 228 -12.94 4.53 -62.11
C ALA A 228 -11.48 4.09 -61.83
N ILE A 229 -10.60 4.25 -62.83
CA ILE A 229 -9.19 3.83 -62.77
C ILE A 229 -8.26 4.99 -62.38
N LEU A 230 -7.03 4.67 -62.00
CA LEU A 230 -6.01 5.64 -61.57
C LEU A 230 -5.70 6.63 -62.69
N GLY A 231 -5.91 7.92 -62.45
CA GLY A 231 -5.66 8.96 -63.45
C GLY A 231 -6.48 10.23 -63.22
N THR A 232 -6.29 11.22 -64.08
CA THR A 232 -7.14 12.42 -64.14
C THR A 232 -8.12 12.31 -65.30
N TYR A 233 -9.34 12.79 -65.13
CA TYR A 233 -10.40 12.79 -66.15
C TYR A 233 -10.84 14.23 -66.42
N ASP A 234 -10.82 14.65 -67.69
CA ASP A 234 -11.34 15.93 -68.15
C ASP A 234 -12.75 15.74 -68.71
N ALA A 235 -13.74 16.44 -68.15
CA ALA A 235 -15.12 16.41 -68.60
C ALA A 235 -15.56 17.80 -69.09
N LYS A 236 -15.84 17.91 -70.38
CA LYS A 236 -16.36 19.11 -71.04
C LYS A 236 -17.86 19.00 -71.23
N LEU A 237 -18.60 19.99 -70.77
CA LEU A 237 -20.05 20.14 -70.96
C LEU A 237 -20.30 21.20 -72.03
N THR A 238 -21.06 20.86 -73.07
CA THR A 238 -21.38 21.74 -74.21
C THR A 238 -22.90 21.93 -74.32
N TYR A 239 -23.35 23.17 -74.51
CA TYR A 239 -24.75 23.56 -74.74
C TYR A 239 -24.92 24.20 -76.12
N THR A 240 -26.10 23.98 -76.70
CA THR A 240 -26.58 24.57 -77.96
C THR A 240 -28.05 24.98 -77.81
N THR A 241 -28.41 26.15 -78.32
CA THR A 241 -29.82 26.57 -78.45
C THR A 241 -30.05 27.26 -79.79
N THR A 242 -31.29 27.24 -80.27
CA THR A 242 -31.73 28.06 -81.42
C THR A 242 -32.68 29.15 -80.92
N TYR A 243 -32.55 30.37 -81.45
CA TYR A 243 -33.51 31.45 -81.24
C TYR A 243 -33.63 32.28 -82.52
N SER A 244 -34.85 32.59 -82.96
CA SER A 244 -35.12 33.34 -84.21
C SER A 244 -34.40 32.78 -85.47
N GLY A 245 -34.14 31.48 -85.49
CA GLY A 245 -33.39 30.80 -86.56
C GLY A 245 -31.85 30.80 -86.43
N ASN A 246 -31.29 31.55 -85.48
CA ASN A 246 -29.85 31.60 -85.21
C ASN A 246 -29.44 30.56 -84.14
N PHE A 247 -28.26 29.95 -84.32
CA PHE A 247 -27.70 28.96 -83.38
C PHE A 247 -26.66 29.60 -82.46
N TYR A 248 -26.79 29.33 -81.16
CA TYR A 248 -25.89 29.80 -80.11
C TYR A 248 -25.26 28.59 -79.39
N THR A 249 -23.94 28.62 -79.15
CA THR A 249 -23.18 27.48 -78.58
C THR A 249 -22.21 27.95 -77.48
N SER A 250 -22.16 27.22 -76.36
CA SER A 250 -21.30 27.52 -75.20
C SER A 250 -20.76 26.23 -74.56
N SER A 251 -19.58 26.26 -73.93
CA SER A 251 -19.00 25.06 -73.28
C SER A 251 -17.99 25.36 -72.18
N LYS A 252 -17.88 24.47 -71.19
CA LYS A 252 -16.96 24.57 -70.02
C LYS A 252 -16.41 23.20 -69.64
N THR A 253 -15.17 23.14 -69.15
CA THR A 253 -14.48 21.89 -68.77
C THR A 253 -14.11 21.89 -67.29
N ILE A 254 -14.15 20.71 -66.67
CA ILE A 254 -13.62 20.44 -65.32
C ILE A 254 -12.76 19.17 -65.32
N SER A 255 -11.84 19.05 -64.37
CA SER A 255 -10.93 17.91 -64.25
C SER A 255 -11.01 17.26 -62.86
N VAL A 256 -10.98 15.93 -62.79
CA VAL A 256 -11.04 15.15 -61.53
C VAL A 256 -9.93 14.12 -61.49
N THR A 257 -9.14 14.09 -60.41
CA THR A 257 -8.12 13.05 -60.18
C THR A 257 -8.67 11.91 -59.31
N VAL A 258 -8.58 10.69 -59.83
CA VAL A 258 -8.92 9.44 -59.15
C VAL A 258 -7.65 8.88 -58.50
N ASN A 259 -7.63 8.85 -57.18
CA ASN A 259 -6.44 8.54 -56.38
C ASN A 259 -6.31 7.03 -56.11
N ALA A 260 -5.08 6.53 -56.02
CA ALA A 260 -4.82 5.15 -55.62
C ALA A 260 -5.29 4.89 -54.18
N LYS A 261 -5.84 3.70 -53.92
CA LYS A 261 -6.12 3.24 -52.56
C LYS A 261 -4.82 2.76 -51.89
N PRO A 262 -4.58 3.07 -50.60
CA PRO A 262 -3.43 2.56 -49.88
C PRO A 262 -3.49 1.04 -49.72
N ILE A 263 -2.31 0.43 -49.50
CA ILE A 263 -2.14 -1.01 -49.29
C ILE A 263 -2.91 -1.42 -48.01
N ALA A 264 -3.44 -2.65 -47.99
CA ALA A 264 -4.08 -3.19 -46.79
C ALA A 264 -3.08 -3.21 -45.60
N PRO A 265 -3.44 -2.65 -44.44
CA PRO A 265 -2.54 -2.56 -43.29
C PRO A 265 -2.33 -3.92 -42.61
N THR A 266 -1.22 -4.07 -41.91
CA THR A 266 -0.94 -5.24 -41.06
C THR A 266 -1.22 -4.91 -39.60
N ILE A 267 -1.88 -5.83 -38.90
CA ILE A 267 -2.03 -5.78 -37.44
C ILE A 267 -0.86 -6.52 -36.80
N THR A 268 -0.23 -5.89 -35.81
CA THR A 268 0.79 -6.50 -34.95
C THR A 268 0.29 -6.47 -33.50
N PRO A 269 0.07 -7.62 -32.85
CA PRO A 269 -0.24 -7.66 -31.42
C PRO A 269 1.02 -7.40 -30.57
N SER A 270 0.88 -6.72 -29.44
CA SER A 270 1.97 -6.46 -28.47
C SER A 270 2.37 -7.68 -27.64
N GLY A 271 1.63 -8.78 -27.73
CA GLY A 271 1.82 -10.00 -26.95
C GLY A 271 0.91 -11.13 -27.43
N ALA A 272 0.66 -12.12 -26.59
CA ALA A 272 -0.21 -13.24 -26.92
C ALA A 272 -1.66 -12.80 -27.17
N THR A 273 -2.26 -13.25 -28.28
CA THR A 273 -3.67 -12.99 -28.60
C THR A 273 -4.65 -13.97 -27.93
N THR A 274 -4.13 -14.90 -27.11
CA THR A 274 -4.93 -15.79 -26.26
C THR A 274 -4.57 -15.55 -24.80
N PHE A 275 -5.54 -15.12 -23.99
CA PHE A 275 -5.35 -14.80 -22.58
C PHE A 275 -6.64 -15.02 -21.78
N CYS A 276 -6.60 -14.83 -20.46
CA CYS A 276 -7.74 -15.07 -19.57
C CYS A 276 -8.58 -13.80 -19.35
N ALA A 277 -9.87 -13.95 -19.04
CA ALA A 277 -10.78 -12.84 -18.77
C ALA A 277 -10.23 -11.84 -17.74
N GLY A 278 -10.22 -10.55 -18.12
CA GLY A 278 -9.58 -9.45 -17.38
C GLY A 278 -8.15 -9.12 -17.84
N GLY A 279 -7.54 -9.94 -18.71
CA GLY A 279 -6.35 -9.55 -19.46
C GLY A 279 -6.69 -8.67 -20.67
N SER A 280 -5.65 -8.17 -21.36
CA SER A 280 -5.80 -7.47 -22.64
C SER A 280 -4.60 -7.72 -23.57
N VAL A 281 -4.77 -7.41 -24.86
CA VAL A 281 -3.68 -7.29 -25.82
C VAL A 281 -3.83 -5.99 -26.60
N THR A 282 -2.72 -5.29 -26.88
CA THR A 282 -2.74 -4.13 -27.76
C THR A 282 -2.56 -4.60 -29.20
N LEU A 283 -3.52 -4.30 -30.07
CA LEU A 283 -3.40 -4.50 -31.51
C LEU A 283 -2.98 -3.18 -32.17
N SER A 284 -1.86 -3.17 -32.87
CA SER A 284 -1.30 -1.98 -33.52
C SER A 284 -1.30 -2.12 -35.04
N SER A 285 -1.77 -1.10 -35.75
CA SER A 285 -1.73 -1.02 -37.21
C SER A 285 -0.37 -0.53 -37.71
N SER A 286 0.08 -1.05 -38.86
CA SER A 286 1.04 -0.37 -39.72
C SER A 286 0.59 1.06 -40.03
N ALA A 287 1.55 1.98 -40.16
CA ALA A 287 1.29 3.42 -40.26
C ALA A 287 0.38 3.82 -41.44
N GLY A 288 -0.53 4.76 -41.18
CA GLY A 288 -1.44 5.40 -42.14
C GLY A 288 -1.77 6.83 -41.71
N THR A 289 -2.49 7.59 -42.54
CA THR A 289 -2.84 9.00 -42.24
C THR A 289 -4.00 9.11 -41.26
N SER A 290 -4.95 8.16 -41.31
CA SER A 290 -5.94 7.90 -40.27
C SER A 290 -6.35 6.43 -40.31
N TYR A 291 -7.02 5.95 -39.26
CA TYR A 291 -7.36 4.54 -39.06
C TYR A 291 -8.87 4.36 -38.88
N LEU A 292 -9.37 3.17 -39.21
CA LEU A 292 -10.73 2.73 -38.89
C LEU A 292 -10.69 1.24 -38.54
N TRP A 293 -10.85 0.91 -37.27
CA TRP A 293 -10.94 -0.47 -36.78
C TRP A 293 -12.36 -1.01 -36.90
N SER A 294 -12.51 -2.35 -36.91
CA SER A 294 -13.82 -3.02 -36.86
C SER A 294 -14.64 -2.72 -35.59
N THR A 295 -14.02 -2.10 -34.58
CA THR A 295 -14.67 -1.56 -33.37
C THR A 295 -15.21 -0.13 -33.53
N GLY A 296 -14.93 0.55 -34.65
CA GLY A 296 -15.19 1.98 -34.86
C GLY A 296 -14.11 2.92 -34.32
N ALA A 297 -13.06 2.40 -33.66
CA ALA A 297 -11.95 3.21 -33.18
C ALA A 297 -11.07 3.76 -34.32
N THR A 298 -10.46 4.93 -34.12
CA THR A 298 -9.70 5.67 -35.14
C THR A 298 -8.22 5.89 -34.82
N THR A 299 -7.74 5.33 -33.71
CA THR A 299 -6.34 5.35 -33.25
C THR A 299 -5.48 4.34 -34.00
N GLN A 300 -4.15 4.55 -34.05
CA GLN A 300 -3.22 3.58 -34.67
C GLN A 300 -3.21 2.22 -33.96
N SER A 301 -3.51 2.20 -32.66
CA SER A 301 -3.59 0.99 -31.84
C SER A 301 -4.88 0.97 -31.01
N ILE A 302 -5.37 -0.22 -30.70
CA ILE A 302 -6.49 -0.47 -29.79
C ILE A 302 -6.10 -1.47 -28.72
N ALA A 303 -6.59 -1.28 -27.49
CA ALA A 303 -6.57 -2.31 -26.46
C ALA A 303 -7.79 -3.24 -26.65
N VAL A 304 -7.57 -4.55 -26.65
CA VAL A 304 -8.61 -5.56 -26.82
C VAL A 304 -8.71 -6.42 -25.55
N THR A 305 -9.91 -6.47 -24.98
CA THR A 305 -10.26 -7.21 -23.75
C THR A 305 -11.31 -8.31 -23.97
N ALA A 306 -11.80 -8.47 -25.20
CA ALA A 306 -12.90 -9.37 -25.55
C ALA A 306 -12.50 -10.37 -26.66
N SER A 307 -13.16 -11.53 -26.69
CA SER A 307 -13.01 -12.51 -27.78
C SER A 307 -13.60 -11.93 -29.07
N GLY A 308 -12.86 -11.95 -30.16
CA GLY A 308 -13.31 -11.34 -31.41
C GLY A 308 -12.32 -11.47 -32.56
N SER A 309 -12.75 -11.01 -33.74
CA SER A 309 -11.94 -10.96 -34.96
C SER A 309 -11.79 -9.50 -35.37
N TYR A 310 -10.57 -8.99 -35.30
CA TYR A 310 -10.28 -7.56 -35.42
C TYR A 310 -9.62 -7.25 -36.76
N THR A 311 -10.14 -6.25 -37.46
CA THR A 311 -9.57 -5.72 -38.70
C THR A 311 -9.40 -4.20 -38.60
N VAL A 312 -8.52 -3.65 -39.44
CA VAL A 312 -8.29 -2.21 -39.56
C VAL A 312 -8.18 -1.80 -41.02
N GLN A 313 -8.68 -0.62 -41.35
CA GLN A 313 -8.44 0.10 -42.61
C GLN A 313 -7.62 1.36 -42.31
N VAL A 314 -6.82 1.80 -43.28
CA VAL A 314 -6.11 3.09 -43.22
C VAL A 314 -6.52 3.99 -44.37
N ALA A 315 -6.62 5.29 -44.11
CA ALA A 315 -6.72 6.31 -45.15
C ALA A 315 -5.34 6.86 -45.54
N ASN A 316 -5.22 7.31 -46.79
CA ASN A 316 -4.12 8.17 -47.23
C ASN A 316 -4.51 9.66 -47.12
N ALA A 317 -3.56 10.56 -47.37
CA ALA A 317 -3.78 12.01 -47.33
C ALA A 317 -4.84 12.53 -48.34
N SER A 318 -5.24 11.71 -49.34
CA SER A 318 -6.33 12.02 -50.29
C SER A 318 -7.71 11.52 -49.81
N GLY A 319 -7.81 10.96 -48.61
CA GLY A 319 -9.06 10.43 -48.04
C GLY A 319 -9.46 9.04 -48.55
N CYS A 320 -8.62 8.36 -49.33
CA CYS A 320 -8.93 7.02 -49.85
C CYS A 320 -8.59 5.93 -48.82
N LEU A 321 -9.59 5.14 -48.44
CA LEU A 321 -9.43 3.97 -47.57
C LEU A 321 -8.79 2.78 -48.30
N SER A 322 -7.97 2.02 -47.57
CA SER A 322 -7.45 0.72 -47.96
C SER A 322 -8.55 -0.36 -47.98
N SER A 323 -8.23 -1.54 -48.53
CA SER A 323 -8.90 -2.77 -48.09
C SER A 323 -8.67 -2.99 -46.60
N ALA A 324 -9.57 -3.73 -45.93
CA ALA A 324 -9.34 -4.15 -44.55
C ALA A 324 -8.12 -5.07 -44.43
N SER A 325 -7.45 -5.02 -43.29
CA SER A 325 -6.38 -5.96 -42.92
C SER A 325 -6.85 -7.42 -42.96
N VAL A 326 -5.90 -8.35 -42.98
CA VAL A 326 -6.17 -9.73 -42.56
C VAL A 326 -6.72 -9.70 -41.11
N PRO A 327 -7.77 -10.47 -40.76
CA PRO A 327 -8.32 -10.44 -39.41
C PRO A 327 -7.37 -11.05 -38.38
N THR A 328 -7.19 -10.36 -37.26
CA THR A 328 -6.48 -10.89 -36.08
C THR A 328 -7.50 -11.37 -35.05
N THR A 329 -7.49 -12.68 -34.78
CA THR A 329 -8.36 -13.30 -33.78
C THR A 329 -7.78 -13.17 -32.39
N VAL A 330 -8.56 -12.62 -31.46
CA VAL A 330 -8.26 -12.60 -30.02
C VAL A 330 -9.20 -13.58 -29.32
N THR A 331 -8.65 -14.40 -28.42
CA THR A 331 -9.39 -15.42 -27.66
C THR A 331 -9.23 -15.17 -26.16
N VAL A 332 -10.34 -14.80 -25.52
CA VAL A 332 -10.42 -14.53 -24.09
C VAL A 332 -11.05 -15.73 -23.40
N ASN A 333 -10.21 -16.54 -22.76
CA ASN A 333 -10.60 -17.72 -22.02
C ASN A 333 -11.31 -17.32 -20.72
N ALA A 334 -12.48 -17.90 -20.46
CA ALA A 334 -13.18 -17.70 -19.21
C ALA A 334 -12.34 -18.20 -18.03
N LYS A 335 -12.26 -17.40 -16.96
CA LYS A 335 -11.74 -17.87 -15.67
C LYS A 335 -12.69 -18.94 -15.12
N PRO A 336 -12.18 -20.02 -14.48
CA PRO A 336 -13.02 -20.94 -13.74
C PRO A 336 -13.73 -20.22 -12.59
N ALA A 337 -14.90 -20.72 -12.20
CA ALA A 337 -15.62 -20.23 -11.03
C ALA A 337 -14.74 -20.34 -9.76
N ALA A 338 -15.05 -19.50 -8.75
CA ALA A 338 -14.38 -19.61 -7.45
C ALA A 338 -14.58 -21.03 -6.89
N PRO A 339 -13.51 -21.74 -6.52
CA PRO A 339 -13.61 -23.10 -6.01
C PRO A 339 -14.27 -23.10 -4.63
N THR A 340 -14.97 -24.18 -4.28
CA THR A 340 -15.44 -24.37 -2.90
C THR A 340 -14.51 -25.32 -2.15
N ILE A 341 -14.26 -24.99 -0.89
CA ILE A 341 -13.55 -25.86 0.05
C ILE A 341 -14.60 -26.71 0.79
N THR A 342 -14.41 -28.02 0.75
CA THR A 342 -15.16 -28.98 1.56
C THR A 342 -14.23 -29.55 2.64
N PRO A 343 -14.46 -29.28 3.93
CA PRO A 343 -13.73 -29.95 5.01
C PRO A 343 -14.22 -31.39 5.18
N SER A 344 -13.30 -32.32 5.47
CA SER A 344 -13.60 -33.74 5.69
C SER A 344 -14.24 -34.06 7.05
N GLY A 345 -14.56 -33.05 7.84
CA GLY A 345 -14.99 -33.15 9.23
C GLY A 345 -15.11 -31.77 9.88
N ALA A 346 -15.17 -31.71 11.22
CA ALA A 346 -15.25 -30.45 11.94
C ALA A 346 -13.99 -29.58 11.73
N THR A 347 -14.18 -28.30 11.44
CA THR A 347 -13.08 -27.32 11.33
C THR A 347 -12.68 -26.70 12.68
N THR A 348 -13.41 -26.99 13.75
CA THR A 348 -13.02 -26.65 15.13
C THR A 348 -12.61 -27.92 15.86
N PHE A 349 -11.37 -27.99 16.32
CA PHE A 349 -10.81 -29.14 17.04
C PHE A 349 -9.68 -28.73 17.99
N CYS A 350 -9.16 -29.67 18.78
CA CYS A 350 -8.14 -29.40 19.80
C CYS A 350 -6.72 -29.59 19.28
N ALA A 351 -5.75 -28.87 19.85
CA ALA A 351 -4.34 -28.95 19.49
C ALA A 351 -3.81 -30.41 19.36
N GLY A 352 -3.26 -30.75 18.20
CA GLY A 352 -2.85 -32.11 17.83
C GLY A 352 -3.90 -32.92 17.06
N GLY A 353 -5.09 -32.38 16.80
CA GLY A 353 -6.01 -32.87 15.77
C GLY A 353 -5.64 -32.33 14.38
N SER A 354 -6.42 -32.73 13.36
CA SER A 354 -6.31 -32.21 12.00
C SER A 354 -7.63 -32.33 11.24
N VAL A 355 -7.87 -31.44 10.27
CA VAL A 355 -8.95 -31.58 9.26
C VAL A 355 -8.35 -31.60 7.85
N THR A 356 -8.90 -32.40 6.94
CA THR A 356 -8.53 -32.34 5.52
C THR A 356 -9.46 -31.37 4.81
N LEU A 357 -8.92 -30.28 4.26
CA LEU A 357 -9.65 -29.36 3.39
C LEU A 357 -9.48 -29.81 1.95
N SER A 358 -10.58 -29.97 1.21
CA SER A 358 -10.57 -30.44 -0.19
C SER A 358 -11.20 -29.41 -1.12
N SER A 359 -10.53 -29.07 -2.22
CA SER A 359 -11.04 -28.16 -3.25
C SER A 359 -11.90 -28.92 -4.27
N THR A 360 -12.91 -28.24 -4.82
CA THR A 360 -13.53 -28.62 -6.10
C THR A 360 -12.48 -28.82 -7.19
N ALA A 361 -12.73 -29.74 -8.11
CA ALA A 361 -11.77 -30.18 -9.13
C ALA A 361 -11.28 -29.04 -10.05
N GLY A 362 -9.97 -28.97 -10.24
CA GLY A 362 -9.26 -28.08 -11.16
C GLY A 362 -8.01 -28.78 -11.75
N SER A 363 -7.34 -28.12 -12.69
CA SER A 363 -6.15 -28.65 -13.37
C SER A 363 -4.85 -28.42 -12.58
N SER A 364 -4.81 -27.36 -11.76
CA SER A 364 -3.83 -27.19 -10.68
C SER A 364 -4.45 -26.38 -9.54
N TYR A 365 -3.82 -26.40 -8.37
CA TYR A 365 -4.30 -25.75 -7.15
C TYR A 365 -3.21 -24.83 -6.59
N LEU A 366 -3.63 -23.77 -5.90
CA LEU A 366 -2.77 -22.97 -5.04
C LEU A 366 -3.55 -22.61 -3.77
N TRP A 367 -3.17 -23.21 -2.64
CA TRP A 367 -3.73 -22.90 -1.34
C TRP A 367 -3.03 -21.68 -0.71
N SER A 368 -3.69 -21.02 0.24
CA SER A 368 -3.08 -19.94 1.05
C SER A 368 -1.85 -20.38 1.86
N THR A 369 -1.60 -21.69 1.98
CA THR A 369 -0.39 -22.30 2.55
C THR A 369 0.76 -22.49 1.56
N GLY A 370 0.58 -22.16 0.28
CA GLY A 370 1.51 -22.44 -0.81
C GLY A 370 1.45 -23.88 -1.36
N ALA A 371 0.60 -24.74 -0.80
CA ALA A 371 0.43 -26.11 -1.29
C ALA A 371 -0.33 -26.17 -2.63
N THR A 372 -0.05 -27.21 -3.43
CA THR A 372 -0.52 -27.34 -4.82
C THR A 372 -1.37 -28.59 -5.11
N THR A 373 -1.70 -29.37 -4.07
CA THR A 373 -2.56 -30.56 -4.13
C THR A 373 -4.06 -30.21 -4.07
N GLN A 374 -4.94 -31.10 -4.56
CA GLN A 374 -6.39 -30.89 -4.49
C GLN A 374 -6.92 -30.76 -3.05
N SER A 375 -6.25 -31.39 -2.09
CA SER A 375 -6.56 -31.31 -0.67
C SER A 375 -5.30 -31.08 0.17
N ILE A 376 -5.49 -30.50 1.35
CA ILE A 376 -4.45 -30.26 2.35
C ILE A 376 -4.91 -30.75 3.72
N ALA A 377 -3.98 -31.29 4.52
CA ALA A 377 -4.21 -31.54 5.94
C ALA A 377 -3.84 -30.29 6.73
N VAL A 378 -4.76 -29.81 7.56
CA VAL A 378 -4.60 -28.58 8.37
C VAL A 378 -4.55 -28.93 9.85
N THR A 379 -3.55 -28.41 10.55
CA THR A 379 -3.27 -28.64 11.98
C THR A 379 -3.17 -27.35 12.82
N THR A 380 -3.27 -26.18 12.18
CA THR A 380 -3.10 -24.85 12.80
C THR A 380 -4.29 -23.94 12.55
N SER A 381 -4.62 -23.06 13.51
CA SER A 381 -5.70 -22.07 13.36
C SER A 381 -5.42 -21.12 12.20
N GLY A 382 -6.46 -20.73 11.47
CA GLY A 382 -6.37 -19.76 10.38
C GLY A 382 -7.54 -19.82 9.40
N THR A 383 -7.56 -18.85 8.49
CA THR A 383 -8.52 -18.81 7.38
C THR A 383 -7.86 -19.35 6.11
N TYR A 384 -8.36 -20.47 5.62
CA TYR A 384 -7.80 -21.17 4.47
C TYR A 384 -8.58 -20.85 3.21
N THR A 385 -7.87 -20.49 2.15
CA THR A 385 -8.42 -20.27 0.81
C THR A 385 -7.65 -21.08 -0.22
N VAL A 386 -8.28 -21.31 -1.37
CA VAL A 386 -7.67 -21.99 -2.52
C VAL A 386 -8.06 -21.28 -3.82
N GLN A 387 -7.14 -21.25 -4.77
CA GLN A 387 -7.40 -20.92 -6.17
C GLN A 387 -7.15 -22.17 -7.03
N VAL A 388 -7.90 -22.29 -8.13
CA VAL A 388 -7.74 -23.36 -9.12
C VAL A 388 -7.44 -22.81 -10.50
N THR A 389 -6.55 -23.47 -11.23
CA THR A 389 -6.30 -23.19 -12.64
C THR A 389 -7.13 -24.16 -13.50
N ASN A 390 -7.73 -23.68 -14.58
CA ASN A 390 -8.38 -24.56 -15.57
C ASN A 390 -7.40 -25.07 -16.63
N ALA A 391 -7.86 -25.98 -17.50
CA ALA A 391 -7.04 -26.55 -18.58
C ALA A 391 -6.58 -25.53 -19.64
N ALA A 392 -7.10 -24.30 -19.62
CA ALA A 392 -6.70 -23.20 -20.49
C ALA A 392 -5.70 -22.23 -19.81
N GLY A 393 -5.15 -22.60 -18.65
CA GLY A 393 -4.17 -21.80 -17.91
C GLY A 393 -4.76 -20.66 -17.06
N CYS A 394 -6.09 -20.58 -16.95
CA CYS A 394 -6.75 -19.47 -16.25
C CYS A 394 -7.02 -19.78 -14.78
N LEU A 395 -6.51 -18.91 -13.90
CA LEU A 395 -6.70 -18.96 -12.45
C LEU A 395 -8.08 -18.41 -12.04
N SER A 396 -8.73 -19.07 -11.09
CA SER A 396 -9.98 -18.63 -10.46
C SER A 396 -9.78 -17.39 -9.57
N LEU A 397 -10.89 -16.79 -9.12
CA LEU A 397 -10.88 -16.06 -7.85
C LEU A 397 -10.58 -17.03 -6.68
N ALA A 398 -10.12 -16.52 -5.55
CA ALA A 398 -9.98 -17.35 -4.34
C ALA A 398 -11.35 -17.87 -3.88
N SER A 399 -11.36 -19.05 -3.26
CA SER A 399 -12.51 -19.56 -2.52
C SER A 399 -12.92 -18.59 -1.41
N ALA A 400 -14.16 -18.71 -0.93
CA ALA A 400 -14.51 -18.18 0.39
C ALA A 400 -13.56 -18.77 1.46
N GLY A 401 -13.28 -17.97 2.50
CA GLY A 401 -12.37 -18.35 3.58
C GLY A 401 -12.96 -19.44 4.46
N THR A 402 -12.32 -20.61 4.50
CA THR A 402 -12.67 -21.67 5.45
C THR A 402 -11.88 -21.48 6.74
N ILE A 403 -12.57 -21.02 7.78
CA ILE A 403 -11.96 -20.83 9.10
C ILE A 403 -11.77 -22.21 9.76
N VAL A 404 -10.53 -22.49 10.15
CA VAL A 404 -10.16 -23.62 11.01
C VAL A 404 -9.71 -23.07 12.35
N THR A 405 -10.29 -23.58 13.43
CA THR A 405 -10.05 -23.13 14.81
C THR A 405 -9.45 -24.26 15.62
N VAL A 406 -8.15 -24.15 15.91
CA VAL A 406 -7.42 -25.13 16.71
C VAL A 406 -7.34 -24.62 18.15
N ASN A 407 -8.26 -25.10 18.97
CA ASN A 407 -8.37 -24.72 20.37
C ASN A 407 -7.16 -25.27 21.16
N PRO A 408 -6.48 -24.44 21.98
CA PRO A 408 -5.40 -24.92 22.82
C PRO A 408 -5.92 -25.95 23.83
N LYS A 409 -5.15 -27.01 24.06
CA LYS A 409 -5.39 -27.90 25.20
C LYS A 409 -5.10 -27.16 26.50
N PRO A 410 -5.90 -27.36 27.56
CA PRO A 410 -5.56 -26.82 28.87
C PRO A 410 -4.23 -27.37 29.37
N ALA A 411 -3.57 -26.58 30.23
CA ALA A 411 -2.36 -27.01 30.93
C ALA A 411 -2.58 -28.33 31.68
N VAL A 412 -1.50 -29.09 31.89
CA VAL A 412 -1.56 -30.37 32.60
C VAL A 412 -2.02 -30.10 34.04
N PRO A 413 -3.14 -30.69 34.51
CA PRO A 413 -3.66 -30.41 35.84
C PRO A 413 -2.74 -31.00 36.90
N THR A 414 -2.63 -30.31 38.04
CA THR A 414 -1.95 -30.84 39.22
C THR A 414 -2.97 -31.35 40.24
N ILE A 415 -2.61 -32.44 40.92
CA ILE A 415 -3.39 -33.01 42.01
C ILE A 415 -2.78 -32.52 43.32
N THR A 416 -3.57 -31.79 44.11
CA THR A 416 -3.23 -31.37 45.46
C THR A 416 -3.98 -32.28 46.45
N PRO A 417 -3.29 -33.11 47.24
CA PRO A 417 -3.92 -33.85 48.32
C PRO A 417 -4.22 -32.94 49.51
N SER A 418 -5.36 -33.14 50.18
CA SER A 418 -5.78 -32.34 51.35
C SER A 418 -5.07 -32.71 52.66
N GLY A 419 -4.00 -33.49 52.59
CA GLY A 419 -3.34 -34.13 53.73
C GLY A 419 -2.38 -35.22 53.26
N ALA A 420 -1.89 -36.05 54.20
CA ALA A 420 -0.96 -37.14 53.89
C ALA A 420 -1.59 -38.18 52.93
N THR A 421 -0.91 -38.50 51.84
CA THR A 421 -1.32 -39.58 50.91
C THR A 421 -0.88 -40.97 51.37
N THR A 422 -0.09 -41.07 52.44
CA THR A 422 0.24 -42.33 53.11
C THR A 422 -0.42 -42.34 54.48
N PHE A 423 -1.31 -43.30 54.72
CA PHE A 423 -2.08 -43.42 55.96
C PHE A 423 -2.45 -44.87 56.25
N CYS A 424 -3.15 -45.08 57.37
CA CYS A 424 -3.54 -46.41 57.85
C CYS A 424 -4.96 -46.77 57.46
N GLU A 425 -5.21 -48.06 57.30
CA GLU A 425 -6.50 -48.67 56.97
C GLU A 425 -7.67 -48.10 57.80
N GLY A 426 -8.71 -47.61 57.11
CA GLY A 426 -9.82 -46.84 57.68
C GLY A 426 -9.65 -45.31 57.67
N GLY A 427 -8.48 -44.80 57.26
CA GLY A 427 -8.29 -43.39 56.90
C GLY A 427 -8.77 -43.08 55.47
N ASN A 428 -8.68 -41.80 55.09
CA ASN A 428 -8.88 -41.34 53.71
C ASN A 428 -8.06 -40.07 53.45
N VAL A 429 -7.85 -39.74 52.17
CA VAL A 429 -7.34 -38.43 51.72
C VAL A 429 -8.21 -37.90 50.59
N THR A 430 -8.49 -36.59 50.57
CA THR A 430 -9.16 -35.95 49.43
C THR A 430 -8.10 -35.48 48.44
N LEU A 431 -8.12 -36.02 47.21
CA LEU A 431 -7.32 -35.53 46.10
C LEU A 431 -8.12 -34.47 45.34
N THR A 432 -7.56 -33.28 45.12
CA THR A 432 -8.22 -32.16 44.45
C THR A 432 -7.44 -31.74 43.20
N SER A 433 -8.12 -31.66 42.06
CA SER A 433 -7.54 -31.13 40.83
C SER A 433 -7.53 -29.60 40.82
N THR A 434 -6.52 -29.00 40.20
CA THR A 434 -6.61 -27.63 39.67
C THR A 434 -7.86 -27.44 38.83
N ALA A 435 -8.45 -26.24 38.88
CA ALA A 435 -9.75 -25.95 38.30
C ALA A 435 -9.80 -26.18 36.76
N GLY A 436 -10.87 -26.81 36.31
CA GLY A 436 -11.23 -27.05 34.91
C GLY A 436 -12.75 -27.08 34.73
N SER A 437 -13.22 -27.13 33.49
CA SER A 437 -14.66 -27.12 33.17
C SER A 437 -15.33 -28.48 33.34
N SER A 438 -14.58 -29.57 33.18
CA SER A 438 -14.94 -30.91 33.65
C SER A 438 -13.68 -31.72 33.97
N TYR A 439 -13.85 -32.83 34.69
CA TYR A 439 -12.76 -33.67 35.19
C TYR A 439 -12.99 -35.12 34.76
N LEU A 440 -11.90 -35.88 34.61
CA LEU A 440 -11.92 -37.33 34.49
C LEU A 440 -10.74 -37.90 35.27
N TRP A 441 -11.03 -38.55 36.39
CA TRP A 441 -10.05 -39.26 37.20
C TRP A 441 -9.82 -40.68 36.68
N SER A 442 -8.67 -41.29 37.02
CA SER A 442 -8.39 -42.71 36.73
C SER A 442 -9.38 -43.71 37.36
N THR A 443 -10.21 -43.25 38.30
CA THR A 443 -11.34 -43.99 38.90
C THR A 443 -12.64 -43.90 38.09
N GLY A 444 -12.69 -43.10 37.02
CA GLY A 444 -13.92 -42.76 36.29
C GLY A 444 -14.77 -41.67 36.93
N ALA A 445 -14.36 -41.09 38.06
CA ALA A 445 -15.05 -39.97 38.69
C ALA A 445 -14.85 -38.66 37.92
N THR A 446 -15.83 -37.74 38.01
CA THR A 446 -15.89 -36.50 37.22
C THR A 446 -15.98 -35.20 38.03
N THR A 447 -15.88 -35.28 39.36
CA THR A 447 -15.83 -34.15 40.28
C THR A 447 -14.43 -33.53 40.37
N GLN A 448 -14.32 -32.25 40.77
CA GLN A 448 -13.02 -31.58 40.95
C GLN A 448 -12.13 -32.27 42.00
N SER A 449 -12.73 -32.90 43.00
CA SER A 449 -12.05 -33.68 44.01
C SER A 449 -12.65 -35.07 44.18
N ILE A 450 -11.85 -36.01 44.66
CA ILE A 450 -12.24 -37.37 45.03
C ILE A 450 -11.69 -37.73 46.41
N ALA A 451 -12.47 -38.45 47.22
CA ALA A 451 -11.98 -39.05 48.46
C ALA A 451 -11.42 -40.45 48.15
N VAL A 452 -10.18 -40.72 48.56
CA VAL A 452 -9.47 -41.97 48.31
C VAL A 452 -9.23 -42.72 49.62
N THR A 453 -9.61 -44.00 49.64
CA THR A 453 -9.53 -44.92 50.80
C THR A 453 -8.71 -46.18 50.52
N THR A 454 -8.16 -46.34 49.31
CA THR A 454 -7.42 -47.52 48.86
C THR A 454 -6.06 -47.14 48.26
N SER A 455 -5.13 -48.10 48.25
CA SER A 455 -3.80 -47.92 47.66
C SER A 455 -3.87 -47.91 46.13
N GLY A 456 -3.18 -46.97 45.49
CA GLY A 456 -3.15 -46.84 44.03
C GLY A 456 -2.44 -45.57 43.55
N SER A 457 -2.23 -45.47 42.24
CA SER A 457 -1.77 -44.23 41.60
C SER A 457 -2.93 -43.55 40.89
N TYR A 458 -3.21 -42.30 41.27
CA TYR A 458 -4.37 -41.54 40.82
C TYR A 458 -3.91 -40.44 39.86
N THR A 459 -4.54 -40.39 38.69
CA THR A 459 -4.34 -39.31 37.70
C THR A 459 -5.66 -38.63 37.40
N VAL A 460 -5.60 -37.39 36.93
CA VAL A 460 -6.76 -36.63 36.46
C VAL A 460 -6.46 -35.98 35.11
N GLN A 461 -7.47 -35.91 34.25
CA GLN A 461 -7.51 -35.05 33.08
C GLN A 461 -8.60 -33.99 33.29
N VAL A 462 -8.37 -32.78 32.77
CA VAL A 462 -9.36 -31.70 32.78
C VAL A 462 -9.74 -31.29 31.37
N THR A 463 -11.02 -30.96 31.18
CA THR A 463 -11.52 -30.36 29.94
C THR A 463 -11.66 -28.85 30.14
N ASN A 464 -11.29 -28.05 29.16
CA ASN A 464 -11.57 -26.60 29.15
C ASN A 464 -12.96 -26.29 28.58
N ALA A 465 -13.38 -25.02 28.65
CA ALA A 465 -14.66 -24.55 28.13
C ALA A 465 -14.85 -24.76 26.61
N ALA A 466 -13.76 -24.97 25.88
CA ALA A 466 -13.74 -25.27 24.45
C ALA A 466 -13.80 -26.79 24.12
N GLY A 467 -14.05 -27.63 25.13
CA GLY A 467 -14.18 -29.09 24.97
C GLY A 467 -12.86 -29.86 24.84
N CYS A 468 -11.71 -29.20 25.08
CA CYS A 468 -10.40 -29.81 24.90
C CYS A 468 -9.85 -30.41 26.19
N LEU A 469 -9.48 -31.68 26.11
CA LEU A 469 -8.91 -32.48 27.20
C LEU A 469 -7.40 -32.23 27.35
N SER A 470 -6.94 -32.07 28.59
CA SER A 470 -5.51 -32.01 28.95
C SER A 470 -4.79 -33.34 28.69
N LEU A 471 -3.45 -33.34 28.77
CA LEU A 471 -2.74 -34.57 29.13
C LEU A 471 -3.11 -34.98 30.57
N ALA A 472 -2.93 -36.25 30.92
CA ALA A 472 -3.10 -36.70 32.29
C ALA A 472 -2.06 -36.05 33.21
N SER A 473 -2.48 -35.74 34.45
CA SER A 473 -1.57 -35.34 35.52
C SER A 473 -0.46 -36.37 35.74
N ALA A 474 0.61 -35.96 36.42
CA ALA A 474 1.48 -36.92 37.09
C ALA A 474 0.66 -37.80 38.06
N GLY A 475 1.10 -39.06 38.24
CA GLY A 475 0.41 -40.03 39.11
C GLY A 475 0.64 -39.72 40.59
N THR A 476 -0.41 -39.30 41.29
CA THR A 476 -0.38 -39.14 42.74
C THR A 476 -0.59 -40.50 43.40
N THR A 477 0.49 -41.06 43.97
CA THR A 477 0.41 -42.34 44.68
C THR A 477 -0.18 -42.13 46.06
N VAL A 478 -1.22 -42.90 46.36
CA VAL A 478 -1.82 -43.06 47.70
C VAL A 478 -1.47 -44.45 48.22
N THR A 479 -1.01 -44.53 49.46
CA THR A 479 -0.55 -45.77 50.10
C THR A 479 -1.29 -45.99 51.42
N VAL A 480 -2.24 -46.90 51.39
CA VAL A 480 -3.03 -47.30 52.56
C VAL A 480 -2.41 -48.54 53.17
N ASN A 481 -1.89 -48.40 54.38
CA ASN A 481 -1.17 -49.44 55.09
C ASN A 481 -2.13 -50.24 55.99
N PRO A 482 -2.12 -51.58 55.93
CA PRO A 482 -2.97 -52.42 56.77
C PRO A 482 -2.61 -52.24 58.25
N LYS A 483 -3.60 -52.37 59.14
CA LYS A 483 -3.34 -52.32 60.59
C LYS A 483 -2.79 -53.65 61.12
N PRO A 484 -1.81 -53.62 62.05
CA PRO A 484 -1.30 -54.85 62.67
C PRO A 484 -2.32 -55.49 63.61
N ALA A 485 -2.24 -56.81 63.76
CA ALA A 485 -3.01 -57.57 64.74
C ALA A 485 -2.64 -57.18 66.19
N ALA A 486 -3.51 -57.51 67.15
CA ALA A 486 -3.28 -57.23 68.56
C ALA A 486 -2.07 -58.05 69.10
N PRO A 487 -1.17 -57.43 69.89
CA PRO A 487 0.05 -58.07 70.37
C PRO A 487 -0.18 -58.93 71.63
N THR A 488 0.76 -59.82 71.92
CA THR A 488 0.81 -60.58 73.18
C THR A 488 2.11 -60.28 73.94
N ILE A 489 2.09 -60.51 75.26
CA ILE A 489 3.24 -60.29 76.17
C ILE A 489 3.83 -61.63 76.59
N SER A 490 5.16 -61.67 76.67
CA SER A 490 5.99 -62.74 77.21
C SER A 490 6.98 -62.17 78.24
N THR A 491 7.62 -63.01 79.06
CA THR A 491 8.60 -62.55 80.06
C THR A 491 9.94 -63.26 79.89
N SER A 492 11.05 -62.53 80.05
CA SER A 492 12.39 -63.05 79.77
C SER A 492 13.06 -63.78 80.95
N GLY A 493 12.35 -63.99 82.07
CA GLY A 493 12.92 -64.54 83.30
C GLY A 493 11.98 -64.40 84.49
N SER A 494 12.48 -64.77 85.68
CA SER A 494 11.75 -64.61 86.94
C SER A 494 11.47 -63.14 87.21
N THR A 495 10.24 -62.80 87.60
CA THR A 495 9.81 -61.41 87.79
C THR A 495 10.19 -60.83 89.17
N THR A 496 11.28 -61.31 89.77
CA THR A 496 11.80 -60.91 91.10
C THR A 496 13.33 -60.92 91.10
N PHE A 497 13.97 -59.81 91.52
CA PHE A 497 15.41 -59.56 91.32
C PHE A 497 15.99 -58.51 92.30
N CYS A 498 17.14 -57.90 91.95
CA CYS A 498 17.89 -56.90 92.72
C CYS A 498 17.61 -55.42 92.30
N GLU A 499 17.89 -54.44 93.14
CA GLU A 499 17.66 -53.00 93.02
C GLU A 499 18.79 -52.37 92.22
N GLY A 500 18.40 -51.52 91.26
CA GLY A 500 19.22 -51.31 90.08
C GLY A 500 19.34 -52.57 89.19
N GLY A 501 18.42 -53.53 89.33
CA GLY A 501 18.15 -54.64 88.40
C GLY A 501 16.69 -54.59 87.94
N ASN A 502 16.29 -55.51 87.04
CA ASN A 502 14.97 -55.51 86.40
C ASN A 502 14.56 -56.94 85.97
N VAL A 503 13.29 -57.09 85.57
CA VAL A 503 12.83 -58.14 84.65
C VAL A 503 12.27 -57.50 83.40
N THR A 504 12.45 -58.17 82.27
CA THR A 504 12.03 -57.64 80.97
C THR A 504 10.73 -58.31 80.52
N LEU A 505 9.65 -57.53 80.44
CA LEU A 505 8.39 -57.92 79.81
C LEU A 505 8.49 -57.58 78.33
N THR A 506 8.22 -58.53 77.43
CA THR A 506 8.50 -58.42 75.99
C THR A 506 7.24 -58.64 75.18
N SER A 507 6.91 -57.66 74.34
CA SER A 507 5.81 -57.73 73.37
C SER A 507 6.22 -58.51 72.12
N THR A 508 5.27 -59.17 71.46
CA THR A 508 5.41 -59.68 70.09
C THR A 508 5.84 -58.58 69.12
N ALA A 509 6.56 -58.96 68.06
CA ALA A 509 7.21 -58.02 67.16
C ALA A 509 6.27 -57.01 66.48
N GLY A 510 6.66 -55.75 66.61
CA GLY A 510 6.18 -54.55 65.92
C GLY A 510 7.34 -53.55 65.79
N SER A 511 7.05 -52.32 65.37
CA SER A 511 8.07 -51.31 65.02
C SER A 511 8.11 -50.11 65.96
N SER A 512 6.99 -49.76 66.60
CA SER A 512 7.00 -49.04 67.88
C SER A 512 5.97 -49.65 68.82
N TYR A 513 6.04 -49.29 70.10
CA TYR A 513 5.22 -49.88 71.16
C TYR A 513 4.64 -48.76 72.01
N LEU A 514 3.56 -49.04 72.73
CA LEU A 514 3.07 -48.19 73.80
C LEU A 514 2.56 -49.08 74.93
N TRP A 515 3.32 -49.14 76.02
CA TRP A 515 2.97 -49.87 77.23
C TRP A 515 2.10 -49.00 78.15
N SER A 516 1.37 -49.61 79.08
CA SER A 516 0.54 -48.90 80.07
C SER A 516 1.33 -48.01 81.05
N THR A 517 2.66 -48.07 81.02
CA THR A 517 3.60 -47.14 81.69
C THR A 517 3.92 -45.88 80.88
N GLY A 518 3.47 -45.79 79.62
CA GLY A 518 3.93 -44.78 78.66
C GLY A 518 5.27 -45.10 77.99
N ALA A 519 5.93 -46.21 78.35
CA ALA A 519 7.17 -46.65 77.71
C ALA A 519 6.92 -47.24 76.31
N THR A 520 7.88 -47.12 75.40
CA THR A 520 7.67 -47.33 73.95
C THR A 520 8.59 -48.36 73.28
N THR A 521 9.40 -49.08 74.06
CA THR A 521 10.32 -50.13 73.60
C THR A 521 9.62 -51.48 73.41
N GLN A 522 10.16 -52.38 72.58
CA GLN A 522 9.59 -53.74 72.39
C GLN A 522 9.43 -54.50 73.70
N SER A 523 10.38 -54.28 74.59
CA SER A 523 10.35 -54.83 75.92
C SER A 523 10.64 -53.75 76.95
N ILE A 524 10.00 -53.86 78.11
CA ILE A 524 10.20 -52.93 79.23
C ILE A 524 10.92 -53.64 80.36
N ALA A 525 12.07 -53.09 80.73
CA ALA A 525 12.83 -53.46 81.92
C ALA A 525 12.10 -52.87 83.14
N VAL A 526 11.22 -53.67 83.75
CA VAL A 526 10.45 -53.26 84.93
C VAL A 526 11.31 -53.41 86.17
N THR A 527 11.45 -52.32 86.93
CA THR A 527 12.30 -52.19 88.13
C THR A 527 11.50 -52.03 89.42
N THR A 528 10.17 -52.12 89.35
CA THR A 528 9.21 -51.86 90.45
C THR A 528 8.02 -52.81 90.36
N SER A 529 7.23 -52.93 91.43
CA SER A 529 6.09 -53.86 91.47
C SER A 529 4.80 -53.23 90.91
N GLY A 530 4.22 -53.85 89.88
CA GLY A 530 2.99 -53.38 89.21
C GLY A 530 2.52 -54.34 88.12
N THR A 531 1.47 -53.99 87.37
CA THR A 531 0.89 -54.80 86.27
C THR A 531 0.78 -54.00 84.96
N TYR A 532 1.07 -54.61 83.81
CA TYR A 532 1.36 -53.92 82.54
C TYR A 532 0.68 -54.52 81.30
N THR A 533 0.25 -53.68 80.34
CA THR A 533 -0.28 -54.06 79.00
C THR A 533 0.45 -53.28 77.87
N VAL A 534 0.23 -53.63 76.59
CA VAL A 534 0.91 -53.00 75.43
C VAL A 534 0.04 -52.90 74.16
N GLN A 535 0.27 -51.86 73.34
CA GLN A 535 -0.12 -51.74 71.93
C GLN A 535 1.14 -51.70 71.04
N VAL A 536 1.03 -52.12 69.78
CA VAL A 536 2.12 -52.06 68.80
C VAL A 536 1.76 -51.26 67.55
N THR A 537 2.74 -50.54 67.03
CA THR A 537 2.68 -49.83 65.75
C THR A 537 3.51 -50.60 64.73
N ASN A 538 3.02 -50.83 63.51
CA ASN A 538 3.82 -51.46 62.45
C ASN A 538 4.81 -50.48 61.81
N ALA A 539 5.66 -50.97 60.89
CA ALA A 539 6.70 -50.19 60.23
C ALA A 539 6.16 -49.00 59.42
N SER A 540 4.88 -49.01 59.07
CA SER A 540 4.18 -47.93 58.36
C SER A 540 3.46 -46.93 59.28
N GLY A 541 3.67 -47.00 60.60
CA GLY A 541 3.07 -46.07 61.56
C GLY A 541 1.65 -46.42 62.02
N CYS A 542 1.15 -47.63 61.75
CA CYS A 542 -0.23 -48.02 62.06
C CYS A 542 -0.34 -48.79 63.38
N LEU A 543 -1.15 -48.27 64.31
CA LEU A 543 -1.35 -48.80 65.67
C LEU A 543 -2.36 -49.96 65.72
N SER A 544 -2.06 -50.97 66.56
CA SER A 544 -2.90 -52.13 66.87
C SER A 544 -3.97 -51.84 67.94
N LEU A 545 -4.86 -52.81 68.16
CA LEU A 545 -5.58 -52.94 69.44
C LEU A 545 -4.64 -53.42 70.56
N ALA A 546 -5.05 -53.29 71.83
CA ALA A 546 -4.21 -53.56 73.01
C ALA A 546 -4.19 -55.03 73.47
N SER A 547 -3.16 -55.41 74.23
CA SER A 547 -2.95 -56.74 74.83
C SER A 547 -3.64 -56.96 76.18
N ALA A 548 -3.67 -58.22 76.65
CA ALA A 548 -3.77 -58.58 78.07
C ALA A 548 -2.46 -58.29 78.86
N GLY A 549 -2.37 -58.50 80.19
CA GLY A 549 -1.26 -57.96 81.04
C GLY A 549 -0.53 -58.89 82.05
N THR A 550 0.53 -58.38 82.75
CA THR A 550 1.60 -59.18 83.48
C THR A 550 2.37 -58.39 84.63
N THR A 551 3.12 -59.00 85.61
CA THR A 551 3.47 -58.44 87.00
C THR A 551 4.91 -58.73 87.66
N VAL A 552 5.52 -57.92 88.63
CA VAL A 552 7.04 -57.79 89.00
C VAL A 552 7.58 -57.41 90.50
N THR A 553 8.91 -57.48 90.98
CA THR A 553 9.62 -57.08 92.34
C THR A 553 11.26 -57.02 92.51
N VAL A 554 11.98 -56.47 93.60
CA VAL A 554 13.40 -55.77 93.68
C VAL A 554 14.41 -55.82 94.99
N ASN A 555 15.81 -55.59 95.01
CA ASN A 555 16.90 -55.54 96.18
C ASN A 555 18.47 -54.99 96.04
N PRO A 556 19.20 -54.16 96.91
CA PRO A 556 20.41 -53.15 96.75
C PRO A 556 21.97 -53.36 96.33
N LYS A 557 22.88 -52.28 96.29
CA LYS A 557 24.31 -52.15 95.67
C LYS A 557 25.46 -51.11 96.23
N PRO A 558 26.82 -51.12 95.81
CA PRO A 558 28.07 -50.36 96.33
C PRO A 558 28.93 -49.23 95.51
N ALA A 559 30.31 -48.99 95.70
CA ALA A 559 31.14 -47.69 95.50
C ALA A 559 32.57 -47.58 94.73
N THR A 560 33.14 -46.35 94.46
CA THR A 560 33.74 -45.71 93.18
C THR A 560 35.28 -45.39 92.90
N PRO A 561 35.80 -45.27 91.61
CA PRO A 561 37.20 -44.86 91.15
C PRO A 561 37.41 -43.54 90.26
N THR A 562 38.57 -43.30 89.55
CA THR A 562 38.89 -42.07 88.68
C THR A 562 39.76 -42.26 87.37
N ILE A 563 39.88 -41.22 86.48
CA ILE A 563 40.40 -41.23 85.06
C ILE A 563 41.33 -40.03 84.65
N SER A 564 42.18 -40.17 83.60
CA SER A 564 42.95 -39.10 82.89
C SER A 564 42.99 -39.23 81.33
N ALA A 565 43.47 -38.21 80.60
CA ALA A 565 43.41 -38.08 79.12
C ALA A 565 44.73 -37.63 78.44
N SER A 566 44.83 -37.78 77.10
CA SER A 566 46.08 -37.61 76.31
C SER A 566 46.15 -36.41 75.34
N GLY A 567 45.08 -35.63 75.17
CA GLY A 567 45.02 -34.53 74.19
C GLY A 567 43.76 -33.67 74.35
N SER A 568 43.40 -32.89 73.32
CA SER A 568 42.13 -32.12 73.30
C SER A 568 40.93 -33.07 73.26
N THR A 569 40.03 -32.96 74.23
CA THR A 569 38.83 -33.83 74.32
C THR A 569 37.65 -33.33 73.47
N THR A 570 37.86 -32.45 72.49
CA THR A 570 36.83 -31.99 71.53
C THR A 570 37.37 -32.06 70.10
N PHE A 571 36.65 -32.77 69.22
CA PHE A 571 37.01 -33.03 67.81
C PHE A 571 35.75 -33.37 66.97
N CYS A 572 35.89 -33.60 65.65
CA CYS A 572 34.76 -33.98 64.78
C CYS A 572 34.65 -35.51 64.63
N GLU A 573 33.46 -35.98 64.22
CA GLU A 573 33.16 -37.40 64.03
C GLU A 573 34.07 -38.06 62.97
N GLY A 574 35.04 -38.86 63.43
CA GLY A 574 36.06 -39.51 62.61
C GLY A 574 37.46 -39.57 63.27
N ASP A 575 37.79 -38.60 64.11
CA ASP A 575 39.08 -38.54 64.84
C ASP A 575 39.07 -39.39 66.13
N ASN A 576 40.18 -39.41 66.90
CA ASN A 576 40.29 -40.19 68.14
C ASN A 576 41.25 -39.61 69.22
N ILE A 577 41.08 -40.06 70.46
CA ILE A 577 41.89 -39.73 71.66
C ILE A 577 42.05 -40.96 72.59
N THR A 578 43.02 -40.98 73.52
CA THR A 578 43.23 -42.07 74.50
C THR A 578 43.00 -41.63 75.96
N LEU A 579 42.38 -42.47 76.80
CA LEU A 579 42.05 -42.25 78.22
C LEU A 579 42.55 -43.41 79.13
N THR A 580 42.82 -43.16 80.42
CA THR A 580 43.44 -44.13 81.37
C THR A 580 42.87 -44.03 82.81
N SER A 581 42.85 -45.14 83.58
CA SER A 581 42.19 -45.26 84.91
C SER A 581 43.13 -45.62 86.09
N THR A 582 42.70 -45.25 87.30
CA THR A 582 43.16 -45.83 88.60
C THR A 582 42.86 -47.34 88.74
N ALA A 583 43.47 -48.00 89.74
CA ALA A 583 43.50 -49.46 89.89
C ALA A 583 42.34 -50.09 90.69
N GLY A 584 42.04 -51.37 90.42
CA GLY A 584 40.98 -52.17 91.07
C GLY A 584 41.00 -53.66 90.64
N SER A 585 40.17 -54.51 91.28
CA SER A 585 40.21 -55.97 91.09
C SER A 585 39.69 -56.46 89.74
N SER A 586 38.73 -55.75 89.16
CA SER A 586 38.30 -55.86 87.77
C SER A 586 37.77 -54.51 87.32
N TYR A 587 38.07 -54.12 86.09
CA TYR A 587 37.64 -52.86 85.51
C TYR A 587 36.43 -53.09 84.60
N LEU A 588 35.49 -52.16 84.63
CA LEU A 588 34.48 -52.01 83.59
C LEU A 588 34.39 -50.54 83.22
N TRP A 589 35.01 -50.15 82.11
CA TRP A 589 34.79 -48.83 81.53
C TRP A 589 33.36 -48.73 80.99
N SER A 590 32.83 -47.51 80.84
CA SER A 590 31.54 -47.26 80.18
C SER A 590 31.49 -47.72 78.72
N THR A 591 32.64 -48.06 78.12
CA THR A 591 32.78 -48.72 76.81
C THR A 591 32.70 -50.25 76.85
N GLY A 592 32.59 -50.86 78.03
CA GLY A 592 32.69 -52.32 78.22
C GLY A 592 34.12 -52.86 78.28
N ALA A 593 35.14 -52.04 78.07
CA ALA A 593 36.54 -52.47 78.17
C ALA A 593 36.94 -52.82 79.61
N THR A 594 37.83 -53.81 79.75
CA THR A 594 38.33 -54.33 81.04
C THR A 594 39.82 -54.04 81.27
N THR A 595 40.46 -53.31 80.36
CA THR A 595 41.86 -52.84 80.41
C THR A 595 42.00 -51.56 81.23
N GLN A 596 43.22 -51.21 81.65
CA GLN A 596 43.47 -49.98 82.42
C GLN A 596 43.35 -48.68 81.57
N SER A 597 43.34 -48.78 80.24
CA SER A 597 43.23 -47.66 79.29
C SER A 597 42.40 -48.04 78.06
N ILE A 598 41.86 -47.02 77.38
CA ILE A 598 40.99 -47.13 76.20
C ILE A 598 41.28 -46.04 75.17
N VAL A 599 41.06 -46.35 73.89
CA VAL A 599 40.98 -45.36 72.80
C VAL A 599 39.51 -45.01 72.54
N VAL A 600 39.24 -43.75 72.20
CA VAL A 600 37.91 -43.13 72.14
C VAL A 600 37.76 -42.34 70.83
N THR A 601 36.68 -42.61 70.09
CA THR A 601 36.32 -41.98 68.81
C THR A 601 34.96 -41.24 68.83
N THR A 602 34.19 -41.35 69.92
CA THR A 602 32.80 -40.88 70.00
C THR A 602 32.53 -40.01 71.22
N SER A 603 31.53 -39.13 71.12
CA SER A 603 31.12 -38.24 72.21
C SER A 603 30.63 -39.05 73.40
N GLY A 604 31.10 -38.73 74.60
CA GLY A 604 30.73 -39.49 75.77
C GLY A 604 31.30 -38.95 77.07
N ASN A 605 30.57 -39.25 78.14
CA ASN A 605 31.03 -39.11 79.52
C ASN A 605 31.72 -40.42 79.90
N TYR A 606 33.04 -40.49 79.69
CA TYR A 606 33.81 -41.71 79.94
C TYR A 606 34.02 -41.89 81.43
N THR A 607 33.54 -43.04 81.93
CA THR A 607 33.59 -43.44 83.34
C THR A 607 34.08 -44.88 83.46
N VAL A 608 34.45 -45.28 84.68
CA VAL A 608 34.90 -46.64 84.98
C VAL A 608 34.37 -47.11 86.33
N GLN A 609 34.05 -48.41 86.42
CA GLN A 609 33.50 -49.11 87.59
C GLN A 609 34.41 -50.28 88.00
N VAL A 610 34.23 -50.73 89.25
CA VAL A 610 34.89 -51.89 89.86
C VAL A 610 33.88 -52.76 90.60
N ALA A 611 34.10 -54.08 90.69
CA ALA A 611 33.10 -55.03 91.20
C ALA A 611 33.36 -55.55 92.63
N SER A 612 32.31 -56.03 93.31
CA SER A 612 32.38 -56.68 94.63
C SER A 612 31.92 -58.15 94.60
N ALA A 613 32.19 -58.89 95.67
CA ALA A 613 32.14 -60.35 95.70
C ALA A 613 30.75 -61.01 95.46
N PHE A 614 29.65 -60.29 95.71
CA PHE A 614 28.28 -60.80 95.46
C PHE A 614 27.73 -60.39 94.07
N GLY A 615 28.58 -59.98 93.13
CA GLY A 615 28.19 -59.55 91.78
C GLY A 615 27.66 -58.12 91.69
N CYS A 616 27.35 -57.47 92.82
CA CYS A 616 26.96 -56.05 92.85
C CYS A 616 28.18 -55.14 92.58
N GLN A 617 28.06 -54.30 91.55
CA GLN A 617 29.11 -53.38 91.06
C GLN A 617 29.08 -52.00 91.75
N SER A 618 30.21 -51.30 91.70
CA SER A 618 30.34 -49.93 92.20
C SER A 618 29.48 -48.91 91.45
N LEU A 619 29.29 -47.73 92.05
CA LEU A 619 29.11 -46.48 91.30
C LEU A 619 30.32 -46.20 90.39
N ALA A 620 30.08 -45.48 89.29
CA ALA A 620 31.08 -45.15 88.28
C ALA A 620 31.86 -43.88 88.61
N SER A 621 33.09 -43.77 88.10
CA SER A 621 33.96 -42.62 88.31
C SER A 621 33.35 -41.28 87.92
N ALA A 622 33.95 -40.18 88.39
CA ALA A 622 33.77 -38.89 87.76
C ALA A 622 34.07 -38.99 86.25
N ALA A 623 33.25 -38.34 85.43
CA ALA A 623 33.32 -38.46 83.98
C ALA A 623 34.40 -37.58 83.37
N THR A 624 35.21 -38.17 82.49
CA THR A 624 35.99 -37.39 81.51
C THR A 624 35.11 -37.16 80.30
N ILE A 625 34.75 -35.90 80.04
CA ILE A 625 33.90 -35.51 78.92
C ILE A 625 34.76 -35.44 77.65
N VAL A 626 34.45 -36.30 76.67
CA VAL A 626 34.91 -36.16 75.30
C VAL A 626 33.72 -35.71 74.44
N THR A 627 33.86 -34.55 73.80
CA THR A 627 32.81 -33.93 72.98
C THR A 627 33.18 -34.10 71.51
N VAL A 628 32.77 -35.22 70.92
CA VAL A 628 32.81 -35.36 69.47
C VAL A 628 31.61 -34.63 68.89
N LYS A 629 31.86 -33.63 68.06
CA LYS A 629 30.82 -32.83 67.39
C LYS A 629 30.29 -33.61 66.19
N PRO A 630 28.95 -33.81 66.09
CA PRO A 630 28.36 -34.52 64.96
C PRO A 630 28.59 -33.75 63.66
N VAL A 631 28.81 -34.48 62.57
CA VAL A 631 28.94 -33.90 61.23
C VAL A 631 27.55 -33.69 60.64
N LEU A 632 27.28 -32.50 60.09
CA LEU A 632 26.02 -32.24 59.41
C LEU A 632 25.97 -33.03 58.09
N ASN A 633 24.82 -33.59 57.72
CA ASN A 633 24.65 -34.19 56.39
C ASN A 633 24.94 -33.11 55.32
N LEU A 634 25.85 -33.39 54.38
CA LEU A 634 26.25 -32.44 53.35
C LEU A 634 25.02 -32.04 52.50
N PRO A 635 24.58 -30.77 52.51
CA PRO A 635 23.39 -30.37 51.76
C PRO A 635 23.65 -30.42 50.25
N THR A 636 22.59 -30.58 49.46
CA THR A 636 22.70 -30.79 48.01
C THR A 636 22.31 -29.56 47.21
N VAL A 637 22.98 -29.35 46.07
CA VAL A 637 22.52 -28.41 45.05
C VAL A 637 21.30 -29.01 44.36
N PHE A 638 20.12 -28.45 44.62
CA PHE A 638 18.84 -28.91 44.08
C PHE A 638 18.56 -28.34 42.70
N ASN A 639 18.91 -27.07 42.49
CA ASN A 639 18.74 -26.37 41.22
C ASN A 639 19.86 -25.34 41.03
N THR A 640 20.26 -25.15 39.78
CA THR A 640 21.21 -24.13 39.31
C THR A 640 20.62 -23.45 38.10
N ILE A 641 20.12 -22.23 38.27
CA ILE A 641 19.74 -21.38 37.15
C ILE A 641 21.01 -20.65 36.70
N GLN A 642 21.47 -20.95 35.49
CA GLN A 642 22.65 -20.31 34.91
C GLN A 642 22.30 -18.89 34.41
N PRO A 643 23.28 -17.96 34.33
CA PRO A 643 23.01 -16.58 33.92
C PRO A 643 22.59 -16.54 32.45
N THR A 644 21.41 -15.99 32.18
CA THR A 644 21.06 -15.60 30.81
C THR A 644 21.71 -14.23 30.53
N CYS A 645 21.91 -13.89 29.27
CA CYS A 645 22.43 -12.55 28.95
C CYS A 645 21.40 -11.41 29.25
N VAL A 646 20.13 -11.74 29.50
CA VAL A 646 19.11 -10.81 30.04
C VAL A 646 19.15 -10.75 31.58
N THR A 647 19.63 -11.80 32.24
CA THR A 647 19.73 -11.91 33.71
C THR A 647 21.17 -12.28 34.09
N PRO A 648 22.08 -11.30 34.21
CA PRO A 648 23.54 -11.50 34.25
C PRO A 648 24.05 -12.18 35.55
N THR A 649 23.14 -12.71 36.36
CA THR A 649 23.42 -13.48 37.57
C THR A 649 22.56 -14.73 37.61
N GLY A 650 23.18 -15.86 37.93
CA GLY A 650 22.48 -17.10 38.21
C GLY A 650 21.91 -17.18 39.63
N SER A 651 21.34 -18.33 39.95
CA SER A 651 20.92 -18.70 41.30
C SER A 651 21.20 -20.17 41.63
N ILE A 652 21.42 -20.44 42.92
CA ILE A 652 21.66 -21.78 43.46
C ILE A 652 20.62 -22.06 44.53
N SER A 653 19.79 -23.09 44.34
CA SER A 653 18.93 -23.63 45.37
C SER A 653 19.66 -24.75 46.10
N LEU A 654 19.93 -24.55 47.40
CA LEU A 654 20.45 -25.59 48.29
C LEU A 654 19.27 -26.27 48.99
N SER A 655 19.28 -27.60 49.06
CA SER A 655 18.29 -28.41 49.77
C SER A 655 18.92 -29.34 50.80
N GLY A 656 18.11 -29.78 51.77
CA GLY A 656 18.60 -30.58 52.90
C GLY A 656 19.19 -29.72 54.01
N LEU A 657 18.83 -28.43 54.07
CA LEU A 657 19.16 -27.58 55.20
C LEU A 657 18.35 -28.03 56.44
N PRO A 658 18.92 -27.98 57.65
CA PRO A 658 18.25 -28.45 58.85
C PRO A 658 17.07 -27.53 59.21
N SER A 659 15.91 -28.11 59.51
CA SER A 659 14.72 -27.34 59.87
C SER A 659 14.86 -26.66 61.23
N THR A 660 14.08 -25.60 61.41
CA THR A 660 14.12 -24.70 62.57
C THR A 660 12.72 -24.48 63.11
N THR A 661 12.63 -24.32 64.42
CA THR A 661 11.46 -23.83 65.15
C THR A 661 11.88 -22.60 65.96
N PRO A 662 10.94 -21.81 66.54
CA PRO A 662 11.30 -20.62 67.33
C PRO A 662 12.17 -20.86 68.57
N THR A 663 12.49 -22.12 68.90
CA THR A 663 13.34 -22.54 70.02
C THR A 663 14.65 -23.21 69.59
N MET A 664 14.92 -23.31 68.28
CA MET A 664 16.12 -23.94 67.70
C MET A 664 17.08 -22.87 67.15
N PRO A 665 18.41 -23.13 67.13
CA PRO A 665 19.36 -22.23 66.48
C PRO A 665 19.07 -22.12 64.98
N THR A 666 19.19 -20.93 64.42
CA THR A 666 19.17 -20.71 62.96
C THR A 666 20.41 -21.33 62.32
N TRP A 667 20.28 -21.77 61.06
CA TRP A 667 21.47 -22.08 60.26
C TRP A 667 22.07 -20.80 59.69
N THR A 668 23.37 -20.85 59.41
CA THR A 668 24.09 -19.81 58.68
C THR A 668 24.83 -20.43 57.50
N ILE A 669 24.68 -19.85 56.32
CA ILE A 669 25.41 -20.22 55.10
C ILE A 669 26.45 -19.13 54.85
N GLN A 670 27.72 -19.50 54.87
CA GLN A 670 28.82 -18.67 54.42
C GLN A 670 29.14 -19.02 52.96
N GLN A 671 28.78 -18.13 52.04
CA GLN A 671 29.14 -18.21 50.65
C GLN A 671 30.58 -17.70 50.46
N SER A 672 31.46 -18.56 49.94
CA SER A 672 32.70 -18.13 49.28
C SER A 672 32.48 -18.01 47.77
N GLY A 673 33.23 -17.12 47.12
CA GLY A 673 33.12 -16.78 45.71
C GLY A 673 33.66 -15.36 45.45
N PRO A 674 33.41 -14.76 44.26
CA PRO A 674 33.90 -13.42 43.91
C PRO A 674 33.48 -12.31 44.87
N ILE A 675 32.30 -12.45 45.48
CA ILE A 675 31.84 -11.62 46.60
C ILE A 675 31.37 -12.57 47.71
N PRO A 676 32.08 -12.66 48.85
CA PRO A 676 31.62 -13.42 50.01
C PRO A 676 30.34 -12.83 50.59
N ARG A 677 29.41 -13.69 51.02
CA ARG A 677 28.13 -13.28 51.63
C ARG A 677 27.73 -14.27 52.73
N SER A 678 27.08 -13.74 53.77
CA SER A 678 26.53 -14.54 54.87
C SER A 678 25.01 -14.50 54.81
N TYR A 679 24.37 -15.67 54.84
CA TYR A 679 22.91 -15.81 54.85
C TYR A 679 22.49 -16.52 56.14
N THR A 680 21.52 -15.97 56.85
CA THR A 680 20.95 -16.54 58.08
C THR A 680 19.50 -16.90 57.83
N GLY A 681 19.11 -18.15 58.04
CA GLY A 681 17.76 -18.63 57.72
C GLY A 681 17.15 -19.50 58.80
N GLY A 682 15.84 -19.68 58.69
CA GLY A 682 15.04 -20.47 59.63
C GLY A 682 13.68 -19.88 60.03
N THR A 683 13.23 -18.80 59.37
CA THR A 683 11.90 -18.19 59.54
C THR A 683 11.08 -18.13 58.25
N ASP A 684 11.57 -18.74 57.17
CA ASP A 684 10.85 -18.87 55.90
C ASP A 684 9.81 -20.02 55.93
N PRO A 685 8.79 -20.03 55.04
CA PRO A 685 7.74 -21.05 55.04
C PRO A 685 8.22 -22.50 54.81
N ASP A 686 9.37 -22.68 54.15
CA ASP A 686 10.11 -23.95 54.10
C ASP A 686 11.55 -23.69 54.58
N PRO A 687 11.94 -24.09 55.81
CA PRO A 687 13.28 -23.86 56.34
C PRO A 687 14.34 -24.83 55.79
N THR A 688 13.97 -25.77 54.91
CA THR A 688 14.86 -26.86 54.43
C THR A 688 15.45 -26.65 53.03
N ILE A 689 14.95 -25.66 52.30
CA ILE A 689 15.46 -25.21 51.00
C ILE A 689 15.75 -23.71 51.07
N TYR A 690 16.89 -23.28 50.53
CA TYR A 690 17.20 -21.85 50.39
C TYR A 690 17.76 -21.55 49.00
N THR A 691 17.21 -20.53 48.34
CA THR A 691 17.64 -20.13 46.98
C THR A 691 18.44 -18.85 47.05
N ILE A 692 19.74 -18.98 46.81
CA ILE A 692 20.71 -17.89 46.77
C ILE A 692 20.69 -17.29 45.36
N THR A 693 20.18 -16.06 45.23
CA THR A 693 20.06 -15.33 43.96
C THR A 693 21.13 -14.25 43.82
N GLY A 694 21.32 -13.73 42.61
CA GLY A 694 22.26 -12.64 42.36
C GLY A 694 23.72 -13.09 42.38
N LEU A 695 24.00 -14.31 41.90
CA LEU A 695 25.34 -14.88 41.78
C LEU A 695 25.93 -14.58 40.40
N SER A 696 27.05 -13.88 40.34
CA SER A 696 27.85 -13.69 39.12
C SER A 696 28.41 -15.03 38.60
N PRO A 697 28.87 -15.12 37.35
CA PRO A 697 29.73 -16.21 36.90
C PRO A 697 30.91 -16.43 37.85
N GLY A 698 31.20 -17.70 38.18
CA GLY A 698 32.24 -18.09 39.10
C GLY A 698 32.01 -19.45 39.75
N ILE A 699 33.06 -19.94 40.42
CA ILE A 699 33.00 -21.14 41.27
C ILE A 699 32.74 -20.68 42.71
N TYR A 700 31.72 -21.27 43.32
CA TYR A 700 31.29 -20.98 44.68
C TYR A 700 31.55 -22.17 45.61
N SER A 701 31.71 -21.87 46.90
CA SER A 701 31.50 -22.87 47.95
C SER A 701 30.58 -22.34 49.03
N PHE A 702 29.80 -23.23 49.64
CA PHE A 702 28.80 -22.90 50.64
C PHE A 702 29.08 -23.69 51.91
N THR A 703 29.64 -23.02 52.91
CA THR A 703 29.86 -23.59 54.24
C THR A 703 28.62 -23.37 55.09
N VAL A 704 27.96 -24.46 55.49
CA VAL A 704 26.77 -24.43 56.32
C VAL A 704 27.14 -24.75 57.77
N GLN A 705 26.87 -23.81 58.67
CA GLN A 705 27.02 -23.95 60.12
C GLN A 705 25.63 -23.95 60.76
N TYR A 706 25.36 -24.92 61.64
CA TYR A 706 24.10 -25.06 62.37
C TYR A 706 24.38 -25.51 63.80
N GLY A 707 24.05 -24.67 64.78
CA GLY A 707 24.34 -24.92 66.19
C GLY A 707 25.79 -25.38 66.43
N ASP A 708 25.94 -26.44 67.22
CA ASP A 708 27.23 -27.03 67.60
C ASP A 708 27.80 -28.09 66.64
N TYR A 709 27.15 -28.37 65.50
CA TYR A 709 27.64 -29.34 64.51
C TYR A 709 28.97 -28.89 63.88
N CYS A 710 29.77 -29.83 63.38
CA CYS A 710 30.93 -29.47 62.55
C CYS A 710 30.45 -28.86 61.22
N PRO A 711 30.99 -27.71 60.77
CA PRO A 711 30.59 -27.07 59.53
C PRO A 711 30.91 -27.95 58.33
N VAL A 712 29.99 -28.00 57.37
CA VAL A 712 30.18 -28.73 56.11
C VAL A 712 30.16 -27.79 54.93
N THR A 713 31.08 -27.98 53.99
CA THR A 713 31.26 -27.11 52.84
C THR A 713 30.96 -27.84 51.55
N ILE A 714 29.92 -27.40 50.85
CA ILE A 714 29.68 -27.77 49.45
C ILE A 714 30.69 -27.00 48.62
N ASN A 715 31.65 -27.68 48.00
CA ASN A 715 32.69 -27.06 47.17
C ASN A 715 32.36 -27.17 45.67
N ASN A 716 33.02 -26.34 44.87
CA ASN A 716 33.03 -26.41 43.41
C ASN A 716 31.66 -26.28 42.71
N VAL A 717 30.73 -25.51 43.28
CA VAL A 717 29.43 -25.26 42.61
C VAL A 717 29.60 -24.14 41.59
N GLU A 718 29.36 -24.44 40.31
CA GLU A 718 29.66 -23.54 39.20
C GLU A 718 28.42 -22.78 38.70
N ILE A 719 28.48 -21.44 38.78
CA ILE A 719 27.70 -20.55 37.93
C ILE A 719 28.57 -20.24 36.71
N LYS A 720 28.17 -20.75 35.55
CA LYS A 720 28.87 -20.55 34.27
C LYS A 720 28.67 -19.12 33.78
N ALA A 721 29.57 -18.66 32.91
CA ALA A 721 29.28 -17.47 32.11
C ALA A 721 28.09 -17.75 31.17
N SER A 722 27.38 -16.69 30.78
CA SER A 722 26.40 -16.80 29.68
C SER A 722 27.13 -17.22 28.40
N GLU A 723 26.53 -18.08 27.58
CA GLU A 723 27.24 -18.64 26.44
C GLU A 723 27.51 -17.58 25.36
N THR A 724 28.77 -17.52 24.92
CA THR A 724 29.23 -16.57 23.90
C THR A 724 29.62 -17.31 22.62
N ASN A 725 29.08 -16.87 21.48
CA ASN A 725 29.54 -17.30 20.16
C ASN A 725 30.63 -16.31 19.70
N ILE A 726 31.87 -16.80 19.62
CA ILE A 726 33.07 -15.99 19.41
C ILE A 726 33.51 -16.13 17.96
N TRP A 727 33.75 -15.02 17.26
CA TRP A 727 34.43 -15.04 15.98
C TRP A 727 35.95 -15.06 16.20
N ASN A 728 36.59 -16.16 15.76
CA ASN A 728 38.02 -16.44 15.94
C ASN A 728 38.80 -16.27 14.62
N GLY A 729 38.32 -15.40 13.72
CA GLY A 729 38.96 -15.11 12.44
C GLY A 729 38.63 -16.13 11.34
N PRO A 730 38.98 -15.84 10.08
CA PRO A 730 38.51 -16.59 8.91
C PRO A 730 38.99 -18.05 8.81
N THR A 731 40.00 -18.44 9.59
CA THR A 731 40.53 -19.82 9.60
C THR A 731 39.89 -20.72 10.65
N LEU A 732 39.44 -20.16 11.77
CA LEU A 732 38.81 -20.91 12.88
C LEU A 732 37.29 -20.74 12.91
N GLY A 733 36.79 -19.61 12.39
CA GLY A 733 35.37 -19.31 12.29
C GLY A 733 34.70 -18.96 13.62
N TRP A 734 33.41 -19.24 13.69
CA TRP A 734 32.59 -19.07 14.89
C TRP A 734 32.82 -20.24 15.87
N SER A 735 32.94 -19.97 17.17
CA SER A 735 33.19 -21.00 18.20
C SER A 735 32.11 -22.07 18.28
N LYS A 736 30.88 -21.76 17.83
CA LYS A 736 29.76 -22.71 17.70
C LYS A 736 29.53 -23.23 16.27
N GLY A 737 30.49 -23.05 15.37
CA GLY A 737 30.48 -23.58 14.00
C GLY A 737 29.65 -22.79 12.98
N SER A 738 28.74 -21.91 13.41
CA SER A 738 27.96 -21.03 12.53
C SER A 738 27.81 -19.63 13.12
N ALA A 739 27.53 -18.66 12.24
CA ALA A 739 27.14 -17.31 12.66
C ALA A 739 25.85 -17.34 13.51
N PRO A 740 25.75 -16.51 14.57
CA PRO A 740 24.53 -16.41 15.37
C PRO A 740 23.46 -15.63 14.59
N THR A 741 22.39 -16.30 14.16
CA THR A 741 21.34 -15.72 13.29
C THR A 741 19.91 -15.90 13.80
N ASN A 742 19.67 -16.85 14.72
CA ASN A 742 18.32 -17.25 15.13
C ASN A 742 18.08 -17.28 16.66
N THR A 743 19.12 -17.35 17.49
CA THR A 743 19.02 -17.46 18.97
C THR A 743 19.39 -16.15 19.69
N SER A 744 18.42 -15.50 20.34
CA SER A 744 18.64 -14.29 21.14
C SER A 744 19.05 -14.58 22.59
N THR A 745 19.71 -15.71 22.85
CA THR A 745 20.11 -16.17 24.20
C THR A 745 21.60 -16.05 24.45
N GLU A 746 22.41 -15.89 23.39
CA GLU A 746 23.86 -15.98 23.41
C GLU A 746 24.50 -14.62 23.16
N SER A 747 25.66 -14.36 23.76
CA SER A 747 26.44 -13.15 23.46
C SER A 747 27.28 -13.31 22.20
N ILE A 748 27.50 -12.23 21.46
CA ILE A 748 28.39 -12.18 20.29
C ILE A 748 29.70 -11.52 20.71
N GLU A 749 30.83 -12.14 20.39
CA GLU A 749 32.16 -11.59 20.69
C GLU A 749 33.07 -11.66 19.45
N PHE A 750 33.64 -10.52 19.07
CA PHE A 750 34.56 -10.40 17.96
C PHE A 750 36.00 -10.34 18.47
N ALA A 751 36.60 -11.51 18.69
CA ALA A 751 37.99 -11.68 19.10
C ALA A 751 38.99 -11.53 17.94
N GLU A 752 38.50 -11.42 16.70
CA GLU A 752 39.28 -11.16 15.49
C GLU A 752 38.52 -10.24 14.52
N ASP A 753 39.23 -9.70 13.52
CA ASP A 753 38.63 -8.85 12.47
C ASP A 753 37.51 -9.59 11.72
N TYR A 754 36.39 -8.91 11.48
CA TYR A 754 35.15 -9.47 10.94
C TYR A 754 34.46 -8.55 9.93
N GLN A 755 33.83 -9.14 8.91
CA GLN A 755 32.87 -8.45 8.04
C GLN A 755 31.60 -9.29 7.89
N SER A 756 30.43 -8.67 8.04
CA SER A 756 29.16 -9.41 8.00
C SER A 756 28.81 -9.88 6.59
N VAL A 757 28.45 -11.16 6.47
CA VAL A 757 27.97 -11.80 5.23
C VAL A 757 26.45 -12.00 5.20
N GLY A 758 25.75 -11.43 6.19
CA GLY A 758 24.32 -11.55 6.46
C GLY A 758 24.00 -10.90 7.80
N ASP A 759 22.72 -10.95 8.20
CA ASP A 759 22.27 -10.54 9.52
C ASP A 759 22.95 -11.34 10.65
N LEU A 760 23.14 -10.68 11.79
CA LEU A 760 23.56 -11.30 13.05
C LEU A 760 22.50 -11.05 14.13
N LYS A 761 22.24 -12.06 14.95
CA LYS A 761 21.28 -11.99 16.06
C LYS A 761 21.82 -12.70 17.29
N GLY A 762 21.94 -11.95 18.38
CA GLY A 762 22.31 -12.47 19.70
C GLY A 762 21.60 -11.70 20.81
N CYS A 763 22.10 -11.82 22.03
CA CYS A 763 21.64 -11.06 23.18
C CYS A 763 22.51 -9.83 23.46
N SER A 764 23.83 -9.91 23.37
CA SER A 764 24.74 -8.76 23.52
C SER A 764 25.85 -8.82 22.47
N CYS A 765 26.61 -7.74 22.31
CA CYS A 765 27.76 -7.70 21.40
C CYS A 765 28.99 -7.09 22.09
N LYS A 766 30.16 -7.72 21.90
CA LYS A 766 31.48 -7.24 22.35
C LYS A 766 32.47 -7.23 21.18
N VAL A 767 33.23 -6.15 21.03
CA VAL A 767 34.36 -6.06 20.10
C VAL A 767 35.65 -5.91 20.89
N ASP A 768 36.61 -6.79 20.63
CA ASP A 768 37.86 -6.86 21.40
C ASP A 768 38.90 -5.81 21.02
N SER A 769 39.82 -5.61 21.95
CA SER A 769 40.89 -4.63 21.87
C SER A 769 41.73 -4.77 20.59
N GLY A 770 41.75 -3.71 19.78
CA GLY A 770 42.46 -3.63 18.50
C GLY A 770 41.76 -4.30 17.32
N LYS A 771 40.53 -4.79 17.45
CA LYS A 771 39.81 -5.54 16.41
C LYS A 771 38.84 -4.68 15.61
N LYS A 772 38.68 -5.02 14.32
CA LYS A 772 37.87 -4.26 13.35
C LYS A 772 36.71 -5.10 12.86
N VAL A 773 35.51 -4.63 13.15
CA VAL A 773 34.25 -5.28 12.79
C VAL A 773 33.49 -4.36 11.85
N THR A 774 33.11 -4.85 10.67
CA THR A 774 32.25 -4.13 9.73
C THR A 774 30.92 -4.87 9.60
N ILE A 775 29.82 -4.20 9.96
CA ILE A 775 28.48 -4.61 9.53
C ILE A 775 28.26 -3.98 8.15
N ASN A 776 28.30 -4.82 7.13
CA ASN A 776 28.17 -4.41 5.72
C ASN A 776 26.74 -3.96 5.42
N SER A 777 26.62 -3.11 4.40
CA SER A 777 25.35 -2.53 3.93
C SER A 777 24.21 -3.54 3.81
N GLY A 778 23.02 -3.12 4.26
CA GLY A 778 21.80 -3.94 4.30
C GLY A 778 21.73 -4.99 5.42
N ASN A 779 22.85 -5.32 6.10
CA ASN A 779 22.83 -6.28 7.20
C ASN A 779 22.47 -5.62 8.54
N THR A 780 21.80 -6.38 9.39
CA THR A 780 21.40 -5.98 10.74
C THR A 780 22.18 -6.75 11.79
N LEU A 781 22.80 -6.03 12.75
CA LEU A 781 23.17 -6.58 14.05
C LEU A 781 21.99 -6.38 15.01
N THR A 782 21.29 -7.47 15.32
CA THR A 782 20.21 -7.51 16.32
C THR A 782 20.77 -7.99 17.65
N ILE A 783 20.63 -7.19 18.71
CA ILE A 783 20.94 -7.60 20.09
C ILE A 783 19.80 -7.27 21.03
N THR A 784 19.59 -8.10 22.05
CA THR A 784 18.58 -7.83 23.08
C THR A 784 19.03 -6.70 24.02
N ASN A 785 20.29 -6.71 24.45
CA ASN A 785 20.89 -5.85 25.45
C ASN A 785 21.95 -4.90 24.85
N GLY A 786 22.94 -4.50 25.65
CA GLY A 786 23.95 -3.50 25.30
C GLY A 786 25.05 -4.00 24.37
N LEU A 787 25.68 -3.04 23.71
CA LEU A 787 26.91 -3.17 22.95
C LEU A 787 28.12 -2.69 23.78
N ILE A 788 29.25 -3.39 23.66
CA ILE A 788 30.55 -3.00 24.20
C ILE A 788 31.58 -2.96 23.06
N VAL A 789 32.17 -1.80 22.81
CA VAL A 789 33.34 -1.65 21.92
C VAL A 789 34.54 -1.26 22.78
N ASP A 790 35.62 -2.05 22.77
CA ASP A 790 36.81 -1.73 23.55
C ASP A 790 37.45 -0.40 23.13
N ALA A 791 37.89 0.39 24.11
CA ALA A 791 38.34 1.77 23.88
C ALA A 791 39.80 1.90 23.41
N ALA A 792 40.53 0.80 23.18
CA ALA A 792 41.92 0.86 22.73
C ALA A 792 42.08 1.38 21.30
N ALA A 793 43.26 1.94 21.01
CA ALA A 793 43.61 2.41 19.68
C ALA A 793 43.67 1.23 18.69
N GLY A 794 42.84 1.29 17.65
CA GLY A 794 42.74 0.28 16.60
C GLY A 794 41.44 -0.52 16.61
N THR A 795 40.70 -0.52 17.73
CA THR A 795 39.35 -1.09 17.81
C THR A 795 38.37 -0.26 16.98
N SER A 796 37.45 -0.91 16.25
CA SER A 796 36.30 -0.23 15.64
C SER A 796 35.16 -1.19 15.34
N LEU A 797 33.93 -0.83 15.75
CA LEU A 797 32.71 -1.35 15.12
C LEU A 797 32.20 -0.32 14.11
N THR A 798 32.25 -0.67 12.83
CA THR A 798 31.75 0.15 11.72
C THR A 798 30.42 -0.42 11.22
N PHE A 799 29.42 0.44 11.11
CA PHE A 799 28.23 0.19 10.29
C PHE A 799 28.44 0.94 8.97
N GLU A 800 28.45 0.20 7.87
CA GLU A 800 28.38 0.81 6.53
C GLU A 800 26.99 1.40 6.29
N ASP A 801 26.84 2.18 5.22
CA ASP A 801 25.55 2.75 4.87
C ASP A 801 24.47 1.67 4.72
N ASP A 802 23.24 1.99 5.13
CA ASP A 802 22.08 1.10 5.22
C ASP A 802 22.15 -0.04 6.27
N ALA A 803 23.29 -0.25 6.95
CA ALA A 803 23.38 -1.26 8.01
C ALA A 803 22.63 -0.83 9.29
N SER A 804 22.11 -1.80 10.05
CA SER A 804 21.28 -1.53 11.25
C SER A 804 21.86 -2.13 12.53
N LEU A 805 21.85 -1.35 13.61
CA LEU A 805 21.97 -1.83 14.99
C LEU A 805 20.58 -1.82 15.63
N LEU A 806 19.89 -2.96 15.57
CA LEU A 806 18.61 -3.15 16.24
C LEU A 806 18.86 -3.59 17.69
N GLN A 807 18.35 -2.82 18.65
CA GLN A 807 18.39 -3.16 20.06
C GLN A 807 16.96 -3.26 20.61
N VAL A 808 16.68 -4.32 21.36
CA VAL A 808 15.33 -4.59 21.89
C VAL A 808 15.13 -3.88 23.23
N ASP A 809 15.95 -4.20 24.23
CA ASP A 809 15.82 -3.64 25.58
C ASP A 809 16.61 -2.32 25.70
N ALA A 810 16.18 -1.46 26.63
CA ALA A 810 16.79 -0.15 26.93
C ALA A 810 18.12 -0.27 27.72
N ALA A 811 19.04 -1.11 27.24
CA ALA A 811 20.34 -1.38 27.85
C ALA A 811 21.40 -0.33 27.49
N THR A 812 22.31 -0.05 28.44
CA THR A 812 23.43 0.89 28.25
C THR A 812 24.48 0.35 27.29
N ASN A 813 24.85 1.16 26.29
CA ASN A 813 25.96 0.90 25.38
C ASN A 813 27.26 1.52 25.91
N SER A 814 28.42 0.99 25.50
CA SER A 814 29.74 1.53 25.84
C SER A 814 30.74 1.40 24.70
N GLY A 815 31.67 2.36 24.62
CA GLY A 815 32.57 2.51 23.48
C GLY A 815 31.90 3.20 22.27
N ASN A 816 32.72 3.69 21.34
CA ASN A 816 32.24 4.40 20.17
C ASN A 816 32.06 3.42 18.99
N ILE A 817 30.94 3.56 18.27
CA ILE A 817 30.81 3.02 16.92
C ILE A 817 31.18 4.08 15.88
N ILE A 818 31.47 3.62 14.66
CA ILE A 818 31.50 4.43 13.45
C ILE A 818 30.22 4.09 12.69
N TYR A 819 29.27 5.01 12.60
CA TYR A 819 28.00 4.82 11.89
C TYR A 819 27.98 5.72 10.65
N LYS A 820 28.11 5.10 9.47
CA LYS A 820 28.10 5.82 8.18
C LYS A 820 26.66 6.05 7.71
N ARG A 821 26.42 7.18 7.05
CA ARG A 821 25.15 7.43 6.36
C ARG A 821 25.37 8.26 5.10
N ASP A 822 25.01 7.70 3.95
CA ASP A 822 25.05 8.41 2.67
C ASP A 822 23.73 9.14 2.43
N THR A 823 23.80 10.32 1.80
CA THR A 823 22.62 11.04 1.33
C THR A 823 22.15 10.50 -0.02
N ALA A 824 20.88 10.71 -0.34
CA ALA A 824 20.48 10.83 -1.74
C ALA A 824 21.35 11.90 -2.46
N PRO A 825 21.58 11.83 -3.78
CA PRO A 825 22.48 12.76 -4.46
C PRO A 825 22.05 14.24 -4.35
N VAL A 826 22.87 15.07 -3.71
CA VAL A 826 22.63 16.49 -3.41
C VAL A 826 23.54 17.42 -4.20
N ARG A 827 23.06 18.63 -4.53
CA ARG A 827 23.86 19.76 -5.06
C ARG A 827 24.31 20.65 -3.90
N ARG A 828 25.32 21.50 -4.11
CA ARG A 828 25.90 22.42 -3.09
C ARG A 828 24.88 23.24 -2.29
N TYR A 829 23.75 23.60 -2.90
CA TYR A 829 22.72 24.42 -2.27
C TYR A 829 21.58 23.60 -1.68
N ASP A 830 21.60 22.27 -1.80
CA ASP A 830 20.60 21.43 -1.15
C ASP A 830 20.86 21.28 0.34
N PHE A 831 19.77 21.24 1.09
CA PHE A 831 19.77 20.85 2.49
C PHE A 831 19.31 19.40 2.65
N THR A 832 19.95 18.69 3.58
CA THR A 832 19.51 17.38 4.07
C THR A 832 19.09 17.53 5.54
N TYR A 833 18.03 16.83 5.93
CA TYR A 833 17.49 16.88 7.30
C TYR A 833 18.00 15.69 8.10
N TRP A 834 18.75 15.98 9.17
CA TRP A 834 19.55 15.05 9.95
C TRP A 834 19.15 15.02 11.43
N ALA A 835 19.13 13.81 12.01
CA ALA A 835 19.18 13.54 13.44
C ALA A 835 20.48 12.76 13.78
N THR A 836 20.84 12.64 15.06
CA THR A 836 22.00 11.85 15.48
C THR A 836 21.61 10.43 15.93
N PRO A 837 22.25 9.36 15.40
CA PRO A 837 22.12 7.98 15.88
C PRO A 837 23.01 7.66 17.10
N ILE A 838 23.86 8.62 17.51
CA ILE A 838 24.82 8.48 18.61
C ILE A 838 24.66 9.58 19.66
N THR A 839 25.27 9.35 20.83
CA THR A 839 25.56 10.34 21.87
C THR A 839 27.05 10.24 22.21
N ASN A 840 27.73 11.38 22.41
CA ASN A 840 29.13 11.39 22.81
C ASN A 840 29.35 12.37 23.97
N ASN A 841 29.53 11.83 25.18
CA ASN A 841 29.68 12.62 26.40
C ASN A 841 31.12 13.13 26.61
N ALA A 842 32.10 12.58 25.89
CA ALA A 842 33.51 12.97 26.01
C ALA A 842 33.87 14.13 25.09
N GLN A 843 33.34 14.13 23.87
CA GLN A 843 33.36 15.25 22.91
C GLN A 843 31.97 15.31 22.23
N PRO A 844 31.10 16.25 22.64
CA PRO A 844 29.75 16.36 22.07
C PRO A 844 29.77 16.57 20.56
N TYR A 845 29.12 15.67 19.81
CA TYR A 845 29.11 15.67 18.35
C TYR A 845 28.28 16.85 17.81
N THR A 846 28.88 17.69 16.98
CA THR A 846 28.30 18.94 16.47
C THR A 846 27.84 18.85 15.03
N LEU A 847 27.06 19.84 14.58
CA LEU A 847 26.72 19.98 13.16
C LEU A 847 27.95 20.21 12.27
N HIS A 848 29.05 20.74 12.83
CA HIS A 848 30.33 20.83 12.13
C HIS A 848 30.97 19.45 11.94
N ASP A 849 30.96 18.57 12.96
CA ASP A 849 31.48 17.21 12.84
C ASP A 849 30.70 16.38 11.80
N LEU A 850 29.39 16.62 11.71
CA LEU A 850 28.51 16.05 10.68
C LEU A 850 28.88 16.47 9.25
N SER A 851 29.29 17.72 9.02
CA SER A 851 29.74 18.20 7.72
C SER A 851 30.76 19.35 7.82
N PRO A 852 32.06 19.06 8.01
CA PRO A 852 33.07 20.09 8.28
C PRO A 852 33.29 21.08 7.12
N ASN A 853 32.80 20.74 5.93
CA ASN A 853 32.97 21.52 4.70
C ASN A 853 31.70 22.29 4.31
N THR A 854 30.65 22.30 5.13
CA THR A 854 29.47 23.14 4.93
C THR A 854 29.77 24.60 5.30
N LEU A 855 29.17 25.54 4.56
CA LEU A 855 29.38 26.97 4.77
C LEU A 855 28.96 27.40 6.18
N LEU A 856 29.73 28.30 6.78
CA LEU A 856 29.64 28.64 8.22
C LEU A 856 28.26 29.06 8.72
N ASP A 857 27.39 29.58 7.85
CA ASP A 857 26.05 30.05 8.19
C ASP A 857 24.93 29.08 7.75
N LYS A 858 25.26 27.83 7.37
CA LYS A 858 24.33 26.88 6.72
C LYS A 858 24.18 25.54 7.47
N TYR A 859 24.25 25.65 8.79
CA TYR A 859 23.86 24.62 9.75
C TYR A 859 22.71 25.20 10.57
N GLU A 860 21.53 24.60 10.48
CA GLU A 860 20.27 25.24 10.90
C GLU A 860 19.44 24.29 11.77
N SER A 861 18.78 24.85 12.79
CA SER A 861 17.84 24.16 13.68
C SER A 861 16.50 24.88 13.70
N TYR A 862 15.39 24.17 13.81
CA TYR A 862 14.07 24.79 13.84
C TYR A 862 13.59 25.05 15.29
N ASP A 863 13.24 26.29 15.62
CA ASP A 863 12.58 26.61 16.89
C ASP A 863 11.06 26.54 16.72
N SER A 864 10.45 25.49 17.27
CA SER A 864 9.00 25.28 17.29
C SER A 864 8.21 26.38 18.03
N VAL A 865 8.83 27.12 18.95
CA VAL A 865 8.15 28.17 19.72
C VAL A 865 7.91 29.39 18.85
N THR A 866 8.98 29.97 18.29
CA THR A 866 8.88 31.13 17.38
C THR A 866 8.38 30.74 15.99
N GLY A 867 8.62 29.51 15.54
CA GLY A 867 8.30 29.02 14.19
C GLY A 867 9.36 29.39 13.14
N ALA A 868 10.62 29.56 13.55
CA ALA A 868 11.71 30.08 12.74
C ALA A 868 12.94 29.16 12.69
N TRP A 869 13.77 29.33 11.67
CA TRP A 869 15.10 28.72 11.60
C TRP A 869 16.11 29.54 12.39
N ASP A 870 16.91 28.85 13.21
CA ASP A 870 18.05 29.38 13.95
C ASP A 870 19.37 28.86 13.35
N ILE A 871 20.32 29.76 13.12
CA ILE A 871 21.57 29.47 12.41
C ILE A 871 22.70 29.21 13.40
N SER A 872 23.24 27.99 13.39
CA SER A 872 24.46 27.64 14.12
C SER A 872 25.70 28.09 13.35
N LEU A 873 26.25 29.25 13.73
CA LEU A 873 27.50 29.74 13.16
C LEU A 873 28.65 28.75 13.41
N ASN A 874 29.35 28.41 12.31
CA ASN A 874 30.38 27.40 12.21
C ASN A 874 29.94 25.98 12.64
N GLY A 875 28.64 25.67 12.65
CA GLY A 875 28.12 24.34 13.00
C GLY A 875 28.33 23.94 14.46
N THR A 876 28.64 24.90 15.34
CA THR A 876 29.02 24.69 16.75
C THR A 876 27.91 24.11 17.64
N ARG A 877 26.67 24.01 17.16
CA ARG A 877 25.54 23.42 17.87
C ARG A 877 25.72 21.90 17.95
N VAL A 878 25.68 21.38 19.18
CA VAL A 878 25.64 19.94 19.48
C VAL A 878 24.35 19.33 18.93
N MET A 879 24.45 18.17 18.30
CA MET A 879 23.30 17.37 17.90
C MET A 879 22.72 16.64 19.11
N VAL A 880 21.45 16.86 19.38
CA VAL A 880 20.70 16.20 20.46
C VAL A 880 19.87 15.05 19.86
N PRO A 881 19.85 13.84 20.45
CA PRO A 881 18.99 12.77 20.01
C PRO A 881 17.52 13.20 19.89
N ALA A 882 16.82 12.64 18.90
CA ALA A 882 15.43 12.90 18.54
C ALA A 882 15.11 14.32 18.00
N VAL A 883 16.01 15.29 18.16
CA VAL A 883 15.91 16.62 17.53
C VAL A 883 16.45 16.55 16.10
N GLY A 884 15.80 17.25 15.17
CA GLY A 884 16.22 17.33 13.78
C GLY A 884 16.88 18.66 13.40
N TYR A 885 17.76 18.59 12.41
CA TYR A 885 18.61 19.71 11.97
C TYR A 885 18.67 19.76 10.44
N ALA A 886 18.72 20.94 9.85
CA ALA A 886 18.94 21.13 8.43
C ALA A 886 20.41 21.51 8.18
N VAL A 887 21.13 20.73 7.38
CA VAL A 887 22.53 21.02 7.02
C VAL A 887 22.66 21.03 5.51
N ARG A 888 23.23 22.11 4.97
CA ARG A 888 23.46 22.25 3.53
C ARG A 888 24.66 21.41 3.07
N ALA A 889 24.62 20.89 1.85
CA ALA A 889 25.72 20.11 1.27
C ALA A 889 27.07 20.87 1.29
N PRO A 890 28.22 20.15 1.28
CA PRO A 890 29.54 20.76 1.34
C PRO A 890 29.81 21.82 0.26
N GLN A 891 30.54 22.87 0.63
CA GLN A 891 30.76 24.04 -0.22
C GLN A 891 31.53 23.74 -1.53
N PHE A 892 32.23 22.61 -1.60
CA PHE A 892 32.94 22.15 -2.81
C PHE A 892 32.07 21.36 -3.80
N PHE A 893 30.85 20.94 -3.43
CA PHE A 893 29.94 20.21 -4.33
C PHE A 893 29.56 21.08 -5.55
N SER A 894 29.05 20.48 -6.62
CA SER A 894 28.55 21.24 -7.78
C SER A 894 27.18 21.87 -7.48
N ILE A 895 26.89 23.01 -8.13
CA ILE A 895 25.55 23.63 -8.08
C ILE A 895 24.57 23.02 -9.09
N THR A 896 25.05 22.25 -10.07
CA THR A 896 24.23 21.64 -11.15
C THR A 896 24.32 20.12 -11.21
N VAL A 897 25.40 19.52 -10.71
CA VAL A 897 25.59 18.06 -10.71
C VAL A 897 25.42 17.55 -9.28
N PRO A 898 24.41 16.73 -8.99
CA PRO A 898 24.23 16.16 -7.67
C PRO A 898 25.31 15.09 -7.37
N ALA A 899 25.69 14.96 -6.11
CA ALA A 899 26.65 13.96 -5.62
C ALA A 899 26.20 13.44 -4.24
N VAL A 900 26.57 12.20 -3.91
CA VAL A 900 26.32 11.63 -2.58
C VAL A 900 27.24 12.30 -1.56
N TYR A 901 26.71 12.60 -0.36
CA TYR A 901 27.50 12.98 0.80
C TYR A 901 27.49 11.88 1.85
N SER A 902 28.68 11.38 2.23
CA SER A 902 28.85 10.36 3.26
C SER A 902 29.11 10.98 4.62
N ALA A 903 28.10 11.01 5.49
CA ALA A 903 28.23 11.39 6.89
C ALA A 903 28.86 10.24 7.71
N ILE A 904 29.64 10.58 8.74
CA ILE A 904 30.32 9.60 9.62
C ILE A 904 30.09 9.98 11.09
N PHE A 905 29.05 9.43 11.70
CA PHE A 905 28.75 9.62 13.11
C PHE A 905 29.68 8.77 13.97
N THR A 906 30.37 9.40 14.94
CA THR A 906 31.30 8.69 15.85
C THR A 906 30.94 8.98 17.31
N GLY A 907 30.48 7.94 18.02
CA GLY A 907 30.02 8.05 19.40
C GLY A 907 29.38 6.77 19.91
N VAL A 908 28.85 6.80 21.13
CA VAL A 908 28.10 5.69 21.72
C VAL A 908 26.73 5.59 21.05
N PRO A 909 26.28 4.43 20.53
CA PRO A 909 24.98 4.32 19.88
C PRO A 909 23.83 4.58 20.83
N ASN A 910 22.82 5.30 20.34
CA ASN A 910 21.60 5.62 21.07
C ASN A 910 20.70 4.38 21.26
N ASN A 911 20.16 4.22 22.46
CA ASN A 911 19.29 3.10 22.83
C ASN A 911 18.35 3.48 23.98
N GLY A 912 17.16 2.86 24.02
CA GLY A 912 16.12 3.20 25.00
C GLY A 912 15.35 4.46 24.64
N ASP A 913 14.59 4.99 25.59
CA ASP A 913 13.59 6.02 25.30
C ASP A 913 14.20 7.43 25.17
N TYR A 914 13.79 8.15 24.11
CA TYR A 914 14.10 9.56 23.89
C TYR A 914 12.83 10.40 23.82
N THR A 915 12.90 11.67 24.20
CA THR A 915 11.72 12.54 24.29
C THR A 915 11.99 13.95 23.77
N VAL A 916 10.99 14.53 23.10
CA VAL A 916 11.04 15.90 22.56
C VAL A 916 9.80 16.67 23.00
N PRO A 917 9.93 17.85 23.65
CA PRO A 917 8.79 18.70 23.99
C PRO A 917 8.25 19.39 22.74
N ILE A 918 6.92 19.46 22.62
CA ILE A 918 6.24 20.05 21.45
C ILE A 918 5.05 20.92 21.85
N TYR A 919 4.57 21.72 20.90
CA TYR A 919 3.61 22.79 21.14
C TYR A 919 2.42 22.69 20.17
N ALA A 920 1.20 22.85 20.69
CA ALA A 920 -0.04 22.74 19.92
C ALA A 920 -0.03 23.65 18.68
N THR A 921 -0.38 23.10 17.51
CA THR A 921 -0.44 23.82 16.22
C THR A 921 0.89 24.47 15.80
N LYS A 922 2.03 23.97 16.29
CA LYS A 922 3.37 24.40 15.89
C LYS A 922 4.13 23.29 15.17
N TRP A 923 4.76 23.66 14.05
CA TRP A 923 5.72 22.81 13.38
C TRP A 923 6.87 22.45 14.31
N SER A 924 7.35 21.21 14.24
CA SER A 924 8.55 20.76 14.95
C SER A 924 9.39 19.89 14.05
N LEU A 925 10.70 20.16 13.98
CA LEU A 925 11.67 19.34 13.24
C LEU A 925 12.29 18.32 14.20
N ILE A 926 11.91 17.06 14.05
CA ILE A 926 12.40 15.93 14.83
C ILE A 926 13.09 14.92 13.92
N GLY A 927 13.62 13.83 14.46
CA GLY A 927 14.12 12.74 13.63
C GLY A 927 14.45 11.49 14.40
N ASN A 928 14.79 10.43 13.68
CA ASN A 928 15.08 9.13 14.27
C ASN A 928 16.37 9.19 15.11
N PRO A 929 16.30 8.96 16.44
CA PRO A 929 17.47 8.99 17.32
C PRO A 929 18.35 7.74 17.20
N TYR A 930 17.92 6.69 16.51
CA TYR A 930 18.53 5.35 16.61
C TYR A 930 19.47 5.02 15.43
N PRO A 931 20.47 4.14 15.66
CA PRO A 931 21.30 3.51 14.60
C PRO A 931 20.56 2.38 13.86
N SER A 932 19.25 2.52 13.67
CA SER A 932 18.35 1.59 12.98
C SER A 932 17.13 2.37 12.48
N ALA A 933 16.46 1.90 11.42
CA ALA A 933 15.19 2.49 11.02
C ALA A 933 14.10 2.34 12.11
N ILE A 934 13.08 3.20 12.05
CA ILE A 934 11.85 3.12 12.84
C ILE A 934 10.61 3.03 11.94
N ASP A 935 9.54 2.45 12.48
CA ASP A 935 8.22 2.41 11.86
C ASP A 935 7.40 3.68 12.19
N ALA A 936 6.89 4.34 11.15
CA ALA A 936 6.10 5.57 11.26
C ALA A 936 4.65 5.32 11.66
N GLU A 937 4.04 4.18 11.30
CA GLU A 937 2.69 3.84 11.75
C GLU A 937 2.73 3.54 13.25
N GLU A 938 3.75 2.83 13.74
CA GLU A 938 3.98 2.60 15.17
C GLU A 938 4.32 3.92 15.91
N PHE A 939 5.19 4.76 15.36
CA PHE A 939 5.52 6.08 15.94
C PHE A 939 4.28 6.96 16.16
N ILE A 940 3.39 7.06 15.16
CA ILE A 940 2.15 7.83 15.26
C ILE A 940 1.22 7.16 16.30
N THR A 941 1.03 5.84 16.20
CA THR A 941 0.11 5.07 17.04
C THR A 941 0.51 5.09 18.53
N LEU A 942 1.80 4.96 18.84
CA LEU A 942 2.32 5.00 20.21
C LEU A 942 2.13 6.37 20.87
N ASN A 943 2.31 7.46 20.11
CA ASN A 943 2.13 8.82 20.62
C ASN A 943 0.64 9.21 20.72
N HIS A 944 -0.21 8.76 19.79
CA HIS A 944 -1.67 8.88 19.89
C HIS A 944 -2.22 8.13 21.10
N ASN A 945 -1.77 6.89 21.35
CA ASN A 945 -2.21 6.07 22.48
C ASN A 945 -1.52 6.43 23.83
N ALA A 946 -0.66 7.44 23.84
CA ALA A 946 0.02 7.87 25.05
C ALA A 946 -0.96 8.51 26.08
N SER A 947 -0.49 8.67 27.32
CA SER A 947 -1.18 9.44 28.35
C SER A 947 -0.22 10.48 28.97
N PRO A 948 -0.48 11.79 28.79
CA PRO A 948 -1.47 12.37 27.88
C PRO A 948 -1.19 11.98 26.41
N SER A 949 -2.26 11.93 25.61
CA SER A 949 -2.18 11.66 24.16
C SER A 949 -1.52 12.83 23.44
N VAL A 950 -0.73 12.52 22.41
CA VAL A 950 -0.08 13.49 21.54
C VAL A 950 -0.26 13.04 20.09
N ASP A 951 -1.29 13.55 19.41
CA ASP A 951 -1.41 13.37 17.96
C ASP A 951 -0.26 14.14 17.29
N VAL A 952 0.77 13.40 16.88
CA VAL A 952 1.88 13.94 16.07
C VAL A 952 1.40 14.32 14.66
N GLY A 953 0.29 13.73 14.23
CA GLY A 953 -0.32 13.94 12.94
C GLY A 953 0.52 13.40 11.78
N ALA A 954 0.27 13.94 10.58
CA ALA A 954 1.05 13.61 9.41
C ALA A 954 2.53 14.07 9.52
N LEU A 955 3.41 13.28 8.91
CA LEU A 955 4.86 13.48 8.90
C LEU A 955 5.31 13.99 7.52
N TYR A 956 6.14 15.03 7.50
CA TYR A 956 6.52 15.79 6.30
C TYR A 956 8.04 15.71 6.11
N PHE A 957 8.48 14.94 5.13
CA PHE A 957 9.88 14.63 4.85
C PHE A 957 10.41 15.49 3.71
N TRP A 958 11.58 16.10 3.90
CA TRP A 958 12.24 16.90 2.88
C TRP A 958 12.84 16.03 1.78
N THR A 959 12.53 16.30 0.50
CA THR A 959 12.96 15.45 -0.63
C THR A 959 13.96 16.07 -1.59
N HIS A 960 14.25 17.38 -1.48
CA HIS A 960 15.12 18.16 -2.38
C HIS A 960 14.95 17.92 -3.91
N ASN A 961 13.78 17.42 -4.34
CA ASN A 961 13.54 17.02 -5.73
C ASN A 961 13.58 18.22 -6.69
N THR A 962 12.86 19.30 -6.36
CA THR A 962 13.03 20.60 -7.02
C THR A 962 14.39 21.21 -6.70
N PRO A 963 15.16 21.68 -7.70
CA PRO A 963 16.43 22.34 -7.46
C PRO A 963 16.29 23.71 -6.73
N PRO A 964 17.29 24.09 -5.91
CA PRO A 964 17.54 25.48 -5.56
C PRO A 964 17.64 26.34 -6.83
N SER A 965 17.07 27.54 -6.79
CA SER A 965 17.11 28.46 -7.93
C SER A 965 18.55 28.77 -8.35
N SER A 966 18.82 28.78 -9.66
CA SER A 966 20.13 29.18 -10.20
C SER A 966 20.34 30.71 -10.17
N THR A 967 19.27 31.48 -9.99
CA THR A 967 19.29 32.94 -9.78
C THR A 967 18.80 33.27 -8.37
N PRO A 968 19.50 34.12 -7.60
CA PRO A 968 19.01 34.56 -6.30
C PRO A 968 17.63 35.24 -6.38
N SER A 969 16.87 35.16 -5.29
CA SER A 969 15.64 35.95 -5.10
C SER A 969 15.96 37.43 -4.84
N SER A 970 14.92 38.25 -4.67
CA SER A 970 15.06 39.69 -4.41
C SER A 970 15.77 40.06 -3.10
N THR A 971 15.96 39.10 -2.20
CA THR A 971 16.75 39.26 -0.96
C THR A 971 18.23 38.90 -1.15
N GLY A 972 18.62 38.33 -2.30
CA GLY A 972 19.97 37.83 -2.58
C GLY A 972 20.20 36.37 -2.19
N THR A 973 19.18 35.64 -1.74
CA THR A 973 19.29 34.23 -1.34
C THR A 973 19.04 33.28 -2.50
N TYR A 974 19.79 32.18 -2.57
CA TYR A 974 19.54 31.07 -3.51
C TYR A 974 18.44 30.14 -2.95
N ASP A 975 17.19 30.62 -3.00
CA ASP A 975 16.02 29.91 -2.48
C ASP A 975 15.57 28.74 -3.37
N TYR A 976 14.89 27.75 -2.78
CA TYR A 976 14.20 26.71 -3.52
C TYR A 976 13.01 27.29 -4.31
N THR A 977 12.79 26.83 -5.55
CA THR A 977 11.66 27.33 -6.37
C THR A 977 10.31 26.73 -5.94
N SER A 978 10.31 25.59 -5.24
CA SER A 978 9.20 25.07 -4.43
C SER A 978 9.71 24.27 -3.23
N ASN A 979 8.91 24.18 -2.17
CA ASN A 979 9.15 23.22 -1.09
C ASN A 979 8.52 21.88 -1.45
N ASP A 980 9.34 20.84 -1.54
CA ASP A 980 8.92 19.50 -1.95
C ASP A 980 8.93 18.54 -0.75
N TYR A 981 7.90 18.66 0.10
CA TYR A 981 7.68 17.76 1.23
C TYR A 981 6.86 16.54 0.82
N ALA A 982 7.47 15.36 0.83
CA ALA A 982 6.73 14.10 0.78
C ALA A 982 6.03 13.88 2.12
N VAL A 983 4.78 13.44 2.09
CA VAL A 983 3.92 13.41 3.29
C VAL A 983 3.47 11.98 3.57
N PHE A 984 3.39 11.61 4.85
CA PHE A 984 2.92 10.32 5.33
C PHE A 984 1.94 10.49 6.50
N SER A 985 0.84 9.75 6.50
CA SER A 985 -0.07 9.59 7.64
C SER A 985 -0.44 8.10 7.79
N LEU A 986 -1.27 7.73 8.77
CA LEU A 986 -1.78 6.35 8.89
C LEU A 986 -2.57 5.89 7.65
N SER A 987 -3.08 6.82 6.83
CA SER A 987 -3.67 6.53 5.53
C SER A 987 -2.65 6.06 4.49
N GLY A 988 -1.40 6.54 4.56
CA GLY A 988 -0.31 6.19 3.63
C GLY A 988 0.57 7.39 3.25
N GLY A 989 1.45 7.18 2.28
CA GLY A 989 2.35 8.22 1.75
C GLY A 989 1.89 8.81 0.41
N VAL A 990 2.21 10.08 0.17
CA VAL A 990 2.10 10.73 -1.16
C VAL A 990 3.47 11.16 -1.69
N SER A 991 3.62 11.04 -3.01
CA SER A 991 4.80 11.47 -3.76
C SER A 991 4.94 12.99 -3.76
N THR A 992 6.18 13.46 -3.66
CA THR A 992 6.59 14.71 -4.31
C THR A 992 7.68 14.40 -5.33
N GLY A 993 7.62 15.12 -6.46
CA GLY A 993 8.67 15.10 -7.46
C GLY A 993 8.21 15.69 -8.78
N ALA A 994 9.08 16.47 -9.42
CA ALA A 994 9.04 16.61 -10.86
C ALA A 994 9.44 15.28 -11.53
N LEU A 995 9.33 15.20 -12.85
CA LEU A 995 9.82 14.04 -13.61
C LEU A 995 11.34 13.90 -13.42
N LEU A 996 11.77 12.74 -12.92
CA LEU A 996 13.18 12.38 -12.78
C LEU A 996 13.81 12.18 -14.18
N PRO A 997 15.16 12.27 -14.32
CA PRO A 997 15.83 12.16 -15.61
C PRO A 997 15.65 10.82 -16.35
N ASP A 998 15.15 9.79 -15.66
CA ASP A 998 14.81 8.47 -16.21
C ASP A 998 13.32 8.35 -16.65
N GLY A 999 12.51 9.38 -16.40
CA GLY A 999 11.07 9.39 -16.69
C GLY A 999 10.17 8.94 -15.53
N SER A 1000 10.71 8.65 -14.35
CA SER A 1000 9.94 8.28 -13.16
C SER A 1000 9.58 9.50 -12.28
N PHE A 1001 8.82 9.28 -11.19
CA PHE A 1001 8.52 10.31 -10.18
C PHE A 1001 9.12 9.93 -8.83
N GLY A 1002 9.39 10.95 -8.00
CA GLY A 1002 9.94 10.77 -6.65
C GLY A 1002 9.09 9.80 -5.80
N PRO A 1003 9.68 8.83 -5.11
CA PRO A 1003 8.93 7.81 -4.39
C PRO A 1003 8.14 8.38 -3.18
N PRO A 1004 6.88 7.94 -2.94
CA PRO A 1004 6.18 8.25 -1.69
C PRO A 1004 6.86 7.56 -0.49
N PRO A 1005 6.72 8.09 0.74
CA PRO A 1005 7.22 7.43 1.95
C PRO A 1005 6.45 6.13 2.23
N THR A 1006 7.16 5.07 2.63
CA THR A 1006 6.57 3.74 2.91
C THR A 1006 6.33 3.47 4.39
N GLY A 1007 6.26 4.51 5.22
CA GLY A 1007 6.10 4.38 6.67
C GLY A 1007 7.35 3.86 7.40
N LYS A 1008 8.51 3.86 6.75
CA LYS A 1008 9.82 3.58 7.38
C LYS A 1008 10.65 4.85 7.38
N ILE A 1009 11.31 5.15 8.50
CA ILE A 1009 12.14 6.34 8.70
C ILE A 1009 13.55 5.86 9.04
N ALA A 1010 14.54 6.10 8.18
CA ALA A 1010 15.89 5.58 8.38
C ALA A 1010 16.59 6.19 9.60
N ALA A 1011 17.65 5.50 10.05
CA ALA A 1011 18.63 6.06 10.95
C ALA A 1011 19.13 7.42 10.44
N CYS A 1012 19.32 8.37 11.36
CA CYS A 1012 19.73 9.76 11.09
C CYS A 1012 18.72 10.62 10.28
N GLN A 1013 17.55 10.12 9.88
CA GLN A 1013 16.60 10.88 9.06
C GLN A 1013 15.70 11.79 9.92
N SER A 1014 15.51 13.04 9.49
CA SER A 1014 14.61 14.02 10.12
C SER A 1014 13.43 14.45 9.27
N PHE A 1015 12.36 14.83 9.95
CA PHE A 1015 11.05 15.16 9.38
C PHE A 1015 10.34 16.23 10.22
N PHE A 1016 9.50 17.02 9.54
CA PHE A 1016 8.57 17.92 10.20
C PHE A 1016 7.28 17.19 10.59
N MET A 1017 6.66 17.64 11.68
CA MET A 1017 5.30 17.26 12.07
C MET A 1017 4.58 18.49 12.64
N LEU A 1018 3.25 18.41 12.76
CA LEU A 1018 2.38 19.47 13.26
C LEU A 1018 1.31 18.85 14.16
N ALA A 1019 1.47 18.98 15.48
CA ALA A 1019 0.63 18.27 16.44
C ALA A 1019 -0.64 19.01 16.85
N SER A 1020 -1.69 18.25 17.20
CA SER A 1020 -2.97 18.78 17.70
C SER A 1020 -2.81 19.54 19.03
N GLY A 1021 -1.92 19.06 19.90
CA GLY A 1021 -1.74 19.52 21.28
C GLY A 1021 -0.29 19.78 21.68
N SER A 1022 -0.11 20.47 22.82
CA SER A 1022 1.20 20.63 23.46
C SER A 1022 1.48 19.41 24.34
N GLY A 1023 2.69 18.86 24.27
CA GLY A 1023 3.01 17.61 24.94
C GLY A 1023 4.46 17.21 24.79
N VAL A 1024 4.72 15.91 24.91
CA VAL A 1024 6.05 15.31 24.74
C VAL A 1024 5.92 14.12 23.81
N VAL A 1025 6.59 14.19 22.66
CA VAL A 1025 6.71 13.07 21.74
C VAL A 1025 7.77 12.11 22.27
N LYS A 1026 7.43 10.83 22.27
CA LYS A 1026 8.29 9.73 22.70
C LYS A 1026 8.83 8.98 21.49
N PHE A 1027 10.10 8.64 21.58
CA PHE A 1027 10.71 7.56 20.83
C PHE A 1027 11.02 6.42 21.80
N THR A 1028 10.63 5.20 21.45
CA THR A 1028 10.91 3.97 22.22
C THR A 1028 11.58 2.93 21.32
N ASN A 1029 12.13 1.87 21.90
CA ASN A 1029 12.69 0.76 21.12
C ASN A 1029 11.63 -0.05 20.35
N GLU A 1030 10.35 0.01 20.73
CA GLU A 1030 9.29 -0.87 20.20
C GLU A 1030 9.03 -0.65 18.70
N MET A 1031 9.18 0.58 18.22
CA MET A 1031 9.05 0.91 16.80
C MET A 1031 10.33 0.67 15.96
N ARG A 1032 11.45 0.26 16.56
CA ARG A 1032 12.71 0.03 15.83
C ARG A 1032 12.63 -1.23 14.99
N ILE A 1033 13.17 -1.18 13.78
CA ILE A 1033 13.16 -2.30 12.84
C ILE A 1033 14.58 -2.66 12.36
N GLY A 1034 14.78 -3.95 12.13
CA GLY A 1034 15.93 -4.50 11.40
C GLY A 1034 15.59 -4.64 9.93
N GLY A 1035 16.60 -4.53 9.06
CA GLY A 1035 16.39 -4.29 7.63
C GLY A 1035 15.76 -2.91 7.35
N ASP A 1036 15.31 -2.70 6.11
CA ASP A 1036 14.60 -1.52 5.59
C ASP A 1036 15.22 -0.13 5.89
N ASN A 1037 16.43 -0.09 6.43
CA ASN A 1037 17.20 1.11 6.73
C ASN A 1037 17.91 1.68 5.49
N ASN A 1038 17.75 1.04 4.33
CA ASN A 1038 18.23 1.52 3.04
C ASN A 1038 17.43 2.68 2.43
N GLN A 1039 16.66 3.38 3.26
CA GLN A 1039 15.56 4.21 2.80
C GLN A 1039 15.63 5.61 3.37
N PHE A 1040 16.08 6.56 2.54
CA PHE A 1040 15.41 7.85 2.60
C PHE A 1040 13.92 7.69 2.20
N PHE A 1041 13.56 6.86 1.20
CA PHE A 1041 12.18 6.38 0.95
C PHE A 1041 12.09 5.06 0.10
N LYS A 1042 11.35 4.03 0.60
CA LYS A 1042 10.88 2.74 -0.04
C LYS A 1042 11.54 1.39 0.31
N THR A 1043 11.10 0.76 1.39
CA THR A 1043 10.81 -0.70 1.42
C THR A 1043 9.59 -0.93 2.33
N ALA A 1044 8.82 -1.99 2.08
CA ALA A 1044 7.46 -2.15 2.61
C ALA A 1044 7.26 -3.49 3.33
N LYS A 1045 6.65 -3.43 4.53
CA LYS A 1045 6.18 -4.58 5.30
C LYS A 1045 4.74 -4.32 5.75
N LYS A 1046 3.88 -5.34 5.68
CA LYS A 1046 2.46 -5.25 6.06
C LYS A 1046 2.27 -5.18 7.58
N ASN A 1047 1.54 -4.17 8.04
CA ASN A 1047 0.62 -4.29 9.17
C ASN A 1047 -0.83 -4.45 8.65
N THR A 1048 -1.73 -4.95 9.49
CA THR A 1048 -3.00 -5.57 9.06
C THR A 1048 -4.24 -4.81 9.56
N ILE A 1049 -4.37 -3.55 9.17
CA ILE A 1049 -5.66 -2.84 9.18
C ILE A 1049 -6.17 -2.69 7.75
N GLU A 1050 -7.48 -2.71 7.53
CA GLU A 1050 -8.02 -2.58 6.17
C GLU A 1050 -7.78 -1.16 5.62
N LYS A 1051 -7.16 -1.05 4.44
CA LYS A 1051 -6.95 0.19 3.69
C LYS A 1051 -7.41 -0.01 2.24
N ASN A 1052 -8.23 0.91 1.73
CA ASN A 1052 -8.70 0.94 0.35
C ASN A 1052 -8.46 2.35 -0.22
N ARG A 1053 -7.57 2.52 -1.18
CA ARG A 1053 -6.97 3.84 -1.49
C ARG A 1053 -6.89 4.17 -2.98
N ILE A 1054 -6.91 5.47 -3.27
CA ILE A 1054 -6.72 6.06 -4.61
C ILE A 1054 -5.67 7.18 -4.49
N TRP A 1055 -4.65 7.13 -5.34
CA TRP A 1055 -3.71 8.23 -5.54
C TRP A 1055 -4.04 8.93 -6.87
N LEU A 1056 -4.26 10.24 -6.81
CA LEU A 1056 -4.56 11.08 -7.98
C LEU A 1056 -3.42 12.05 -8.24
N ASN A 1057 -2.87 12.02 -9.44
CA ASN A 1057 -1.86 12.96 -9.93
C ASN A 1057 -2.54 14.08 -10.72
N LEU A 1058 -2.20 15.34 -10.42
CA LEU A 1058 -2.45 16.49 -11.29
C LEU A 1058 -1.11 16.93 -11.92
N THR A 1059 -1.03 16.89 -13.25
CA THR A 1059 0.23 17.12 -14.00
C THR A 1059 0.06 18.09 -15.18
N ASN A 1060 1.18 18.61 -15.72
CA ASN A 1060 1.19 19.24 -17.04
C ASN A 1060 2.48 19.00 -17.84
N ALA A 1061 2.44 19.28 -19.14
CA ALA A 1061 3.57 19.15 -20.06
C ALA A 1061 4.74 20.14 -19.82
N LYS A 1062 4.66 21.00 -18.79
CA LYS A 1062 5.72 21.91 -18.34
C LYS A 1062 6.41 21.41 -17.05
N GLY A 1063 6.08 20.20 -16.58
CA GLY A 1063 6.71 19.56 -15.42
C GLY A 1063 6.07 19.90 -14.07
N ALA A 1064 4.92 20.59 -14.04
CA ALA A 1064 4.16 20.73 -12.78
C ALA A 1064 3.54 19.38 -12.40
N PHE A 1065 3.66 19.01 -11.11
CA PHE A 1065 3.14 17.78 -10.53
C PHE A 1065 2.64 18.04 -9.11
N LYS A 1066 1.49 17.46 -8.74
CA LYS A 1066 1.09 17.27 -7.34
C LYS A 1066 0.23 16.01 -7.22
N GLN A 1067 0.48 15.20 -6.20
CA GLN A 1067 -0.31 14.02 -5.87
C GLN A 1067 -1.20 14.27 -4.64
N VAL A 1068 -2.41 13.71 -4.65
CA VAL A 1068 -3.31 13.63 -3.48
C VAL A 1068 -3.71 12.16 -3.27
N LEU A 1069 -3.80 11.75 -2.00
CA LEU A 1069 -4.31 10.45 -1.58
C LEU A 1069 -5.70 10.60 -0.95
N VAL A 1070 -6.65 9.77 -1.38
CA VAL A 1070 -7.93 9.57 -0.70
C VAL A 1070 -8.03 8.09 -0.32
N GLY A 1071 -8.27 7.80 0.96
CA GLY A 1071 -8.31 6.43 1.47
C GLY A 1071 -9.49 6.17 2.40
N TYR A 1072 -10.05 4.97 2.31
CA TYR A 1072 -11.04 4.42 3.24
C TYR A 1072 -10.32 3.40 4.11
N ILE A 1073 -10.17 3.71 5.41
CA ILE A 1073 -9.30 2.98 6.32
C ILE A 1073 -10.03 2.63 7.62
N GLU A 1074 -9.73 1.45 8.15
CA GLU A 1074 -10.17 0.99 9.46
C GLU A 1074 -9.61 1.89 10.57
N GLY A 1075 -10.51 2.50 11.36
CA GLY A 1075 -10.17 3.43 12.45
C GLY A 1075 -10.19 4.92 12.07
N ALA A 1076 -10.19 5.27 10.77
CA ALA A 1076 -10.26 6.66 10.33
C ALA A 1076 -11.67 7.26 10.47
N SER A 1077 -11.74 8.59 10.62
CA SER A 1077 -12.98 9.37 10.64
C SER A 1077 -13.38 9.91 9.24
N ASN A 1078 -14.65 10.33 9.08
CA ASN A 1078 -15.12 11.09 7.90
C ASN A 1078 -15.06 12.62 8.08
N ALA A 1079 -14.91 13.11 9.31
CA ALA A 1079 -14.51 14.48 9.64
C ALA A 1079 -12.98 14.57 9.79
N TRP A 1080 -12.41 15.77 9.96
CA TRP A 1080 -10.97 15.96 10.16
C TRP A 1080 -10.37 15.01 11.23
N ASP A 1081 -9.32 14.30 10.84
CA ASP A 1081 -8.66 13.27 11.65
C ASP A 1081 -7.14 13.46 11.62
N GLU A 1082 -6.54 13.99 12.69
CA GLU A 1082 -5.16 14.50 12.69
C GLU A 1082 -4.11 13.46 12.25
N ASN A 1083 -4.31 12.17 12.56
CA ASN A 1083 -3.35 11.09 12.31
C ASN A 1083 -3.59 10.35 10.97
N PHE A 1084 -4.77 10.51 10.35
CA PHE A 1084 -5.12 9.90 9.07
C PHE A 1084 -5.16 10.93 7.91
N ASP A 1085 -5.59 12.17 8.15
CA ASP A 1085 -5.51 13.27 7.20
C ASP A 1085 -4.10 13.88 7.15
N ALA A 1086 -3.82 14.65 6.10
CA ALA A 1086 -2.70 15.58 6.05
C ALA A 1086 -3.09 16.84 5.29
N ALA A 1087 -2.94 18.01 5.92
CA ALA A 1087 -3.20 19.30 5.28
C ALA A 1087 -2.16 19.57 4.18
N THR A 1088 -2.56 20.17 3.06
CA THR A 1088 -1.58 20.65 2.07
C THR A 1088 -0.82 21.86 2.62
N MET A 1089 0.51 21.80 2.60
CA MET A 1089 1.36 22.96 2.92
C MET A 1089 1.29 24.06 1.84
N ASN A 1090 0.63 23.83 0.69
CA ASN A 1090 0.47 24.81 -0.41
C ASN A 1090 1.82 25.44 -0.87
N SER A 1091 2.93 24.74 -0.63
CA SER A 1091 4.28 25.30 -0.73
C SER A 1091 4.97 25.04 -2.08
N ASN A 1092 4.25 24.47 -3.05
CA ASN A 1092 4.68 24.50 -4.45
C ASN A 1092 4.16 25.78 -5.13
N SER A 1093 5.06 26.46 -5.83
CA SER A 1093 4.85 27.79 -6.40
C SER A 1093 4.04 27.77 -7.70
N PHE A 1094 4.01 26.64 -8.40
CA PHE A 1094 3.35 26.47 -9.71
C PHE A 1094 1.98 25.81 -9.61
N ILE A 1095 1.82 24.86 -8.68
CA ILE A 1095 0.62 24.03 -8.56
C ILE A 1095 0.35 23.63 -7.11
N ASP A 1096 -0.93 23.54 -6.73
CA ASP A 1096 -1.36 22.77 -5.57
C ASP A 1096 -2.64 22.00 -5.92
N PHE A 1097 -2.80 20.82 -5.36
CA PHE A 1097 -3.91 19.89 -5.62
C PHE A 1097 -4.24 19.19 -4.31
N TYR A 1098 -5.53 19.11 -4.00
CA TYR A 1098 -6.02 18.68 -2.69
C TYR A 1098 -7.48 18.23 -2.76
N SER A 1099 -7.89 17.33 -1.88
CA SER A 1099 -9.31 17.17 -1.55
C SER A 1099 -9.73 18.20 -0.50
N ILE A 1100 -11.04 18.30 -0.25
CA ILE A 1100 -11.59 19.24 0.73
C ILE A 1100 -12.52 18.49 1.69
N ASN A 1101 -12.23 18.61 2.99
CA ASN A 1101 -13.04 18.07 4.08
C ASN A 1101 -13.14 19.11 5.21
N ASP A 1102 -14.32 19.34 5.78
CA ASP A 1102 -14.55 20.37 6.82
C ASP A 1102 -13.96 21.77 6.51
N GLY A 1103 -13.90 22.14 5.23
CA GLY A 1103 -13.28 23.38 4.74
C GLY A 1103 -11.74 23.39 4.75
N LYS A 1104 -11.09 22.36 5.27
CA LYS A 1104 -9.64 22.13 5.18
C LYS A 1104 -9.26 21.63 3.79
N LYS A 1105 -8.01 21.89 3.38
CA LYS A 1105 -7.43 21.43 2.11
C LYS A 1105 -6.44 20.31 2.38
N LEU A 1106 -6.70 19.11 1.85
CA LEU A 1106 -6.03 17.88 2.23
C LEU A 1106 -5.16 17.33 1.09
N THR A 1107 -3.89 17.04 1.37
CA THR A 1107 -2.99 16.32 0.47
C THR A 1107 -3.03 14.80 0.72
N ILE A 1108 -3.50 14.38 1.90
CA ILE A 1108 -3.96 13.03 2.23
C ILE A 1108 -5.31 13.19 2.94
N GLN A 1109 -6.31 12.41 2.55
CA GLN A 1109 -7.59 12.33 3.26
C GLN A 1109 -7.89 10.89 3.70
N GLY A 1110 -8.13 10.71 4.99
CA GLY A 1110 -8.78 9.53 5.55
C GLY A 1110 -10.31 9.63 5.43
N ARG A 1111 -10.95 8.45 5.35
CA ARG A 1111 -12.39 8.26 5.42
C ARG A 1111 -12.66 6.94 6.15
N ALA A 1112 -13.77 6.88 6.88
CA ALA A 1112 -14.16 5.72 7.65
C ALA A 1112 -14.52 4.51 6.77
N LEU A 1113 -14.28 3.30 7.27
CA LEU A 1113 -14.91 2.09 6.75
C LEU A 1113 -16.25 1.81 7.47
N PRO A 1114 -17.23 1.16 6.82
CA PRO A 1114 -17.18 0.58 5.46
C PRO A 1114 -17.18 1.63 4.33
N PHE A 1115 -16.69 1.23 3.17
CA PHE A 1115 -16.77 2.04 1.95
C PHE A 1115 -18.20 2.04 1.39
N GLU A 1116 -18.79 3.23 1.26
CA GLU A 1116 -20.10 3.46 0.64
C GLU A 1116 -19.94 4.04 -0.76
N ASN A 1117 -20.50 3.40 -1.79
CA ASN A 1117 -20.34 3.86 -3.18
C ASN A 1117 -21.15 5.13 -3.52
N THR A 1118 -22.00 5.59 -2.60
CA THR A 1118 -22.72 6.87 -2.66
C THR A 1118 -21.86 8.07 -2.28
N ASP A 1119 -20.65 7.85 -1.75
CA ASP A 1119 -19.76 8.93 -1.34
C ASP A 1119 -19.33 9.84 -2.51
N VAL A 1120 -19.10 11.10 -2.16
CA VAL A 1120 -18.57 12.14 -3.05
C VAL A 1120 -17.42 12.85 -2.37
N VAL A 1121 -16.29 12.99 -3.06
CA VAL A 1121 -15.09 13.69 -2.56
C VAL A 1121 -14.84 14.93 -3.41
N LEU A 1122 -14.83 16.10 -2.75
CA LEU A 1122 -14.60 17.38 -3.40
C LEU A 1122 -13.10 17.58 -3.64
N LEU A 1123 -12.72 17.92 -4.86
CA LEU A 1123 -11.33 18.19 -5.25
C LEU A 1123 -11.16 19.65 -5.67
N GLY A 1124 -10.06 20.26 -5.21
CA GLY A 1124 -9.67 21.61 -5.57
C GLY A 1124 -8.20 21.70 -5.95
N TYR A 1125 -7.85 22.76 -6.68
CA TYR A 1125 -6.49 23.03 -7.11
C TYR A 1125 -6.21 24.53 -7.19
N LYS A 1126 -4.93 24.88 -7.20
CA LYS A 1126 -4.39 26.22 -7.43
C LYS A 1126 -3.30 26.12 -8.48
N THR A 1127 -3.21 27.10 -9.37
CA THR A 1127 -2.04 27.22 -10.26
C THR A 1127 -1.68 28.66 -10.57
N THR A 1128 -0.38 28.92 -10.70
CA THR A 1128 0.20 30.17 -11.21
C THR A 1128 0.54 30.10 -12.69
N VAL A 1129 0.23 28.99 -13.37
CA VAL A 1129 0.53 28.76 -14.79
C VAL A 1129 -0.77 28.44 -15.54
N ALA A 1130 -1.17 29.29 -16.48
CA ALA A 1130 -2.27 28.98 -17.41
C ALA A 1130 -1.82 27.93 -18.45
N GLY A 1131 -2.77 27.06 -18.86
CA GLY A 1131 -2.55 26.05 -19.88
C GLY A 1131 -3.36 24.78 -19.63
N GLU A 1132 -2.92 23.70 -20.27
CA GLU A 1132 -3.49 22.36 -20.16
C GLU A 1132 -2.87 21.60 -18.97
N PHE A 1133 -3.73 20.88 -18.23
CA PHE A 1133 -3.38 19.99 -17.12
C PHE A 1133 -4.15 18.68 -17.23
N THR A 1134 -3.63 17.62 -16.62
CA THR A 1134 -4.23 16.27 -16.64
C THR A 1134 -4.38 15.74 -15.22
N ILE A 1135 -5.58 15.25 -14.89
CA ILE A 1135 -5.85 14.42 -13.71
C ILE A 1135 -5.82 12.95 -14.14
N ALA A 1136 -5.06 12.14 -13.42
CA ALA A 1136 -4.94 10.70 -13.64
C ALA A 1136 -4.92 9.95 -12.31
N ILE A 1137 -5.38 8.70 -12.30
CA ILE A 1137 -5.05 7.76 -11.23
C ILE A 1137 -3.59 7.34 -11.42
N ASP A 1138 -2.80 7.41 -10.34
CA ASP A 1138 -1.43 6.91 -10.29
C ASP A 1138 -1.44 5.40 -10.02
N HIS A 1139 -2.09 5.00 -8.93
CA HIS A 1139 -2.40 3.63 -8.57
C HIS A 1139 -3.59 3.59 -7.59
N VAL A 1140 -4.06 2.37 -7.30
CA VAL A 1140 -5.17 2.07 -6.39
C VAL A 1140 -4.86 0.82 -5.57
N ASP A 1141 -5.49 0.67 -4.40
CA ASP A 1141 -5.57 -0.60 -3.67
C ASP A 1141 -6.97 -0.85 -3.08
N GLY A 1142 -7.16 -2.02 -2.47
CA GLY A 1142 -8.46 -2.44 -1.91
C GLY A 1142 -9.57 -2.53 -2.96
N VAL A 1143 -10.80 -2.12 -2.59
CA VAL A 1143 -11.98 -2.13 -3.47
C VAL A 1143 -11.80 -1.34 -4.76
N PHE A 1144 -10.92 -0.34 -4.79
CA PHE A 1144 -10.67 0.47 -5.98
C PHE A 1144 -9.91 -0.26 -7.09
N ASN A 1145 -9.45 -1.50 -6.86
CA ASN A 1145 -9.05 -2.40 -7.96
C ASN A 1145 -10.22 -2.79 -8.88
N ASN A 1146 -11.47 -2.61 -8.45
CA ASN A 1146 -12.67 -3.01 -9.19
C ASN A 1146 -13.82 -1.98 -9.16
N GLN A 1147 -13.77 -1.00 -8.25
CA GLN A 1147 -14.74 0.10 -8.16
C GLN A 1147 -14.32 1.26 -9.07
N ALA A 1148 -15.13 1.56 -10.08
CA ALA A 1148 -14.96 2.69 -11.00
C ALA A 1148 -14.91 4.05 -10.26
N VAL A 1149 -14.18 5.01 -10.83
CA VAL A 1149 -13.87 6.30 -10.18
C VAL A 1149 -14.18 7.44 -11.14
N TYR A 1150 -15.34 8.07 -10.97
CA TYR A 1150 -15.84 9.10 -11.87
C TYR A 1150 -15.41 10.49 -11.40
N LEU A 1151 -14.62 11.19 -12.22
CA LEU A 1151 -14.32 12.60 -12.06
C LEU A 1151 -15.35 13.44 -12.84
N GLU A 1152 -16.07 14.29 -12.12
CA GLU A 1152 -17.01 15.28 -12.67
C GLU A 1152 -16.34 16.66 -12.70
N ASP A 1153 -16.18 17.24 -13.89
CA ASP A 1153 -15.87 18.67 -14.06
C ASP A 1153 -17.18 19.48 -14.16
N LYS A 1154 -17.52 20.18 -13.08
CA LYS A 1154 -18.73 21.00 -12.99
C LYS A 1154 -18.70 22.24 -13.88
N VAL A 1155 -17.54 22.64 -14.40
CA VAL A 1155 -17.41 23.78 -15.34
C VAL A 1155 -17.71 23.36 -16.78
N THR A 1156 -17.41 22.12 -17.17
CA THR A 1156 -17.69 21.61 -18.53
C THR A 1156 -18.83 20.60 -18.61
N GLY A 1157 -19.35 20.11 -17.47
CA GLY A 1157 -20.34 19.04 -17.39
C GLY A 1157 -19.81 17.66 -17.81
N ILE A 1158 -18.49 17.49 -17.91
CA ILE A 1158 -17.87 16.24 -18.37
C ILE A 1158 -17.65 15.32 -17.18
N VAL A 1159 -18.13 14.07 -17.30
CA VAL A 1159 -17.88 13.00 -16.34
C VAL A 1159 -16.97 11.95 -16.98
N THR A 1160 -15.81 11.71 -16.39
CA THR A 1160 -14.77 10.79 -16.90
C THR A 1160 -14.50 9.70 -15.87
N ASP A 1161 -14.58 8.43 -16.27
CA ASP A 1161 -14.13 7.31 -15.44
C ASP A 1161 -12.60 7.21 -15.53
N LEU A 1162 -11.91 7.64 -14.48
CA LEU A 1162 -10.45 7.73 -14.42
C LEU A 1162 -9.76 6.36 -14.48
N GLN A 1163 -10.49 5.25 -14.28
CA GLN A 1163 -9.95 3.90 -14.50
C GLN A 1163 -9.91 3.51 -15.99
N THR A 1164 -10.64 4.23 -16.84
CA THR A 1164 -10.70 3.99 -18.29
C THR A 1164 -9.84 4.96 -19.11
N GLY A 1165 -9.53 6.13 -18.56
CA GLY A 1165 -8.65 7.11 -19.18
C GLY A 1165 -8.49 8.39 -18.37
N ASN A 1166 -7.34 9.05 -18.53
CA ASN A 1166 -7.01 10.30 -17.85
C ASN A 1166 -7.94 11.45 -18.30
N TYR A 1167 -8.22 12.40 -17.41
CA TYR A 1167 -8.98 13.60 -17.74
C TYR A 1167 -8.06 14.81 -17.96
N THR A 1168 -8.08 15.37 -19.17
CA THR A 1168 -7.26 16.53 -19.55
C THR A 1168 -8.14 17.76 -19.73
N PHE A 1169 -7.73 18.90 -19.17
CA PHE A 1169 -8.48 20.16 -19.19
C PHE A 1169 -7.59 21.39 -19.31
N THR A 1170 -8.12 22.47 -19.88
CA THR A 1170 -7.47 23.79 -19.84
C THR A 1170 -7.94 24.58 -18.62
N THR A 1171 -7.04 25.40 -18.06
CA THR A 1171 -7.33 26.31 -16.96
C THR A 1171 -6.53 27.61 -17.01
N ALA A 1172 -7.03 28.62 -16.30
CA ALA A 1172 -6.39 29.91 -16.11
C ALA A 1172 -5.61 29.95 -14.78
N ILE A 1173 -4.80 31.00 -14.60
CA ILE A 1173 -4.16 31.30 -13.31
C ILE A 1173 -5.25 31.56 -12.26
N GLY A 1174 -5.20 30.88 -11.12
CA GLY A 1174 -6.23 31.01 -10.09
C GLY A 1174 -6.21 29.94 -9.01
N THR A 1175 -7.28 29.90 -8.22
CA THR A 1175 -7.59 28.86 -7.24
C THR A 1175 -9.04 28.45 -7.42
N PHE A 1176 -9.28 27.15 -7.54
CA PHE A 1176 -10.57 26.54 -7.85
C PHE A 1176 -10.84 25.49 -6.76
N ILE A 1177 -11.95 25.63 -6.03
CA ILE A 1177 -12.24 24.81 -4.83
C ILE A 1177 -13.44 23.88 -5.03
N ASP A 1178 -14.18 24.06 -6.11
CA ASP A 1178 -15.50 23.46 -6.35
C ASP A 1178 -15.60 22.78 -7.72
N ARG A 1179 -14.68 23.07 -8.66
CA ARG A 1179 -14.69 22.57 -10.05
C ARG A 1179 -14.82 21.05 -10.16
N PHE A 1180 -14.13 20.29 -9.32
CA PHE A 1180 -13.99 18.84 -9.49
C PHE A 1180 -14.64 18.06 -8.32
N THR A 1181 -15.34 16.97 -8.65
CA THR A 1181 -15.81 15.97 -7.68
C THR A 1181 -15.50 14.56 -8.15
N ILE A 1182 -15.06 13.71 -7.23
CA ILE A 1182 -15.02 12.25 -7.42
C ILE A 1182 -16.33 11.66 -6.91
N SER A 1183 -16.94 10.76 -7.68
CA SER A 1183 -18.02 9.88 -7.23
C SER A 1183 -17.78 8.44 -7.68
N TYR A 1184 -18.37 7.47 -6.97
CA TYR A 1184 -18.21 6.04 -7.27
C TYR A 1184 -19.44 5.44 -8.00
N ILE A 1185 -20.52 6.21 -8.08
CA ILE A 1185 -21.67 5.96 -8.98
C ILE A 1185 -21.57 6.88 -10.20
N LYS A 1186 -21.95 6.35 -11.37
CA LYS A 1186 -21.99 7.08 -12.64
C LYS A 1186 -23.22 7.99 -12.71
N LYS A 1187 -23.04 9.30 -12.55
CA LYS A 1187 -24.04 10.28 -12.98
C LYS A 1187 -24.33 10.13 -14.48
N THR A 1188 -25.56 9.79 -14.83
CA THR A 1188 -26.10 10.05 -16.17
C THR A 1188 -26.55 11.51 -16.27
N LEU A 1189 -26.21 12.19 -17.37
CA LEU A 1189 -26.66 13.56 -17.65
C LEU A 1189 -28.18 13.58 -17.92
N GLY A 1190 -28.97 13.66 -16.85
CA GLY A 1190 -30.39 14.01 -16.88
C GLY A 1190 -30.58 15.47 -16.50
N THR A 1191 -31.55 16.13 -17.13
CA THR A 1191 -32.06 17.44 -16.67
C THR A 1191 -32.94 17.22 -15.44
N ASP A 1192 -32.60 17.93 -14.36
CA ASP A 1192 -33.27 17.96 -13.05
C ASP A 1192 -33.31 16.65 -12.25
N ASP A 1193 -33.07 16.80 -10.94
CA ASP A 1193 -32.87 15.71 -9.97
C ASP A 1193 -34.21 15.18 -9.42
N PHE A 1194 -34.66 14.04 -9.93
CA PHE A 1194 -35.94 13.42 -9.58
C PHE A 1194 -35.84 11.96 -9.07
N GLU A 1195 -34.64 11.39 -9.00
CA GLU A 1195 -34.41 9.96 -8.69
C GLU A 1195 -34.45 9.64 -7.18
N ASN A 1196 -35.56 10.01 -6.50
CA ASN A 1196 -36.16 9.24 -5.38
C ASN A 1196 -37.50 9.82 -4.85
N LEU A 1197 -38.49 10.03 -5.73
CA LEU A 1197 -39.86 10.38 -5.29
C LEU A 1197 -40.66 9.19 -4.74
N ALA A 1198 -40.19 7.95 -4.89
CA ALA A 1198 -40.89 6.76 -4.39
C ALA A 1198 -41.02 6.76 -2.86
N GLU A 1199 -39.98 7.16 -2.13
CA GLU A 1199 -40.00 7.21 -0.66
C GLU A 1199 -40.75 8.44 -0.10
N THR A 1200 -41.13 9.39 -0.96
CA THR A 1200 -41.89 10.58 -0.54
C THR A 1200 -43.41 10.39 -0.50
N ILE A 1201 -43.92 9.27 -1.01
CA ILE A 1201 -45.37 8.96 -1.06
C ILE A 1201 -45.72 7.88 -0.04
N PHE A 1202 -46.38 8.30 1.04
CA PHE A 1202 -46.91 7.43 2.08
C PHE A 1202 -48.38 7.10 1.83
N VAL A 1203 -48.74 5.83 1.93
CA VAL A 1203 -50.14 5.36 1.89
C VAL A 1203 -50.39 4.53 3.14
N SER A 1204 -51.32 4.97 3.97
CA SER A 1204 -51.71 4.29 5.22
C SER A 1204 -53.21 3.99 5.23
N VAL A 1205 -53.61 3.00 6.02
CA VAL A 1205 -55.01 2.65 6.25
C VAL A 1205 -55.29 2.64 7.74
N LYS A 1206 -56.38 3.30 8.15
CA LYS A 1206 -56.89 3.23 9.51
C LYS A 1206 -58.41 3.36 9.51
N ASP A 1207 -59.10 2.48 10.25
CA ASP A 1207 -60.56 2.51 10.42
C ASP A 1207 -61.33 2.55 9.07
N LYS A 1208 -60.85 1.78 8.08
CA LYS A 1208 -61.32 1.76 6.67
C LYS A 1208 -61.24 3.10 5.91
N ASN A 1209 -60.38 4.01 6.36
CA ASN A 1209 -59.97 5.19 5.61
C ASN A 1209 -58.57 4.98 5.04
N ILE A 1210 -58.38 5.24 3.75
CA ILE A 1210 -57.04 5.27 3.12
C ILE A 1210 -56.57 6.73 3.17
N LYS A 1211 -55.37 7.00 3.68
CA LYS A 1211 -54.71 8.31 3.55
C LYS A 1211 -53.50 8.18 2.63
N VAL A 1212 -53.43 9.06 1.63
CA VAL A 1212 -52.29 9.25 0.74
C VAL A 1212 -51.67 10.61 1.05
N THR A 1213 -50.37 10.63 1.30
CA THR A 1213 -49.60 11.85 1.60
C THR A 1213 -48.33 11.85 0.75
N SER A 1214 -48.02 12.99 0.11
CA SER A 1214 -46.79 13.26 -0.64
C SER A 1214 -46.03 14.40 0.04
N SER A 1215 -44.74 14.21 0.32
CA SER A 1215 -43.94 15.20 1.07
C SER A 1215 -43.20 16.26 0.23
N LYS A 1216 -43.17 16.11 -1.11
CA LYS A 1216 -42.49 17.06 -2.02
C LYS A 1216 -43.37 17.66 -3.12
N GLU A 1217 -44.42 16.96 -3.56
CA GLU A 1217 -45.13 17.28 -4.80
C GLU A 1217 -46.64 17.08 -4.65
N ALA A 1218 -47.45 17.87 -5.36
CA ALA A 1218 -48.90 17.76 -5.30
C ALA A 1218 -49.42 16.47 -5.98
N LEU A 1219 -50.42 15.83 -5.37
CA LEU A 1219 -51.14 14.71 -5.95
C LEU A 1219 -51.99 15.24 -7.13
N LYS A 1220 -51.93 14.57 -8.28
CA LYS A 1220 -52.76 14.84 -9.47
C LYS A 1220 -53.96 13.91 -9.52
N GLU A 1221 -53.70 12.63 -9.33
CA GLU A 1221 -54.68 11.55 -9.48
C GLU A 1221 -54.38 10.41 -8.49
N VAL A 1222 -55.42 9.82 -7.92
CA VAL A 1222 -55.34 8.60 -7.10
C VAL A 1222 -56.42 7.63 -7.56
N VAL A 1223 -56.03 6.39 -7.81
CA VAL A 1223 -56.88 5.30 -8.29
C VAL A 1223 -56.66 4.08 -7.40
N VAL A 1224 -57.72 3.39 -6.98
CA VAL A 1224 -57.65 2.18 -6.14
C VAL A 1224 -58.28 1.01 -6.89
N PHE A 1225 -57.58 -0.11 -6.93
CA PHE A 1225 -58.01 -1.36 -7.55
C PHE A 1225 -58.02 -2.52 -6.54
N ASP A 1226 -58.82 -3.55 -6.79
CA ASP A 1226 -58.64 -4.85 -6.15
C ASP A 1226 -57.52 -5.68 -6.82
N ILE A 1227 -57.22 -6.87 -6.27
CA ILE A 1227 -56.19 -7.78 -6.81
C ILE A 1227 -56.54 -8.38 -8.19
N LEU A 1228 -57.77 -8.20 -8.69
CA LEU A 1228 -58.19 -8.63 -10.03
C LEU A 1228 -58.13 -7.46 -11.03
N GLY A 1229 -57.63 -6.29 -10.62
CA GLY A 1229 -57.52 -5.10 -11.46
C GLY A 1229 -58.82 -4.32 -11.63
N LYS A 1230 -59.88 -4.65 -10.88
CA LYS A 1230 -61.14 -3.90 -10.92
C LYS A 1230 -60.99 -2.60 -10.14
N MET A 1231 -61.21 -1.46 -10.81
CA MET A 1231 -61.19 -0.14 -10.20
C MET A 1231 -62.33 0.02 -9.19
N LEU A 1232 -61.99 0.35 -7.94
CA LEU A 1232 -62.91 0.59 -6.83
C LEU A 1232 -63.06 2.09 -6.51
N TYR A 1233 -62.04 2.90 -6.81
CA TYR A 1233 -62.02 4.35 -6.60
C TYR A 1233 -61.15 5.04 -7.64
N HIS A 1234 -61.52 6.26 -8.03
CA HIS A 1234 -60.71 7.16 -8.84
C HIS A 1234 -61.08 8.60 -8.48
N LYS A 1235 -60.06 9.43 -8.20
CA LYS A 1235 -60.18 10.89 -8.10
C LYS A 1235 -59.00 11.55 -8.79
N ASN A 1236 -59.29 12.50 -9.69
CA ASN A 1236 -58.31 13.33 -10.38
C ASN A 1236 -58.45 14.80 -9.97
N LYS A 1237 -57.52 15.64 -10.45
CA LYS A 1237 -57.42 17.09 -10.11
C LYS A 1237 -57.42 17.33 -8.60
N ILE A 1238 -56.59 16.57 -7.88
CA ILE A 1238 -56.47 16.68 -6.42
C ILE A 1238 -55.70 17.96 -6.06
N SER A 1239 -54.61 18.24 -6.78
CA SER A 1239 -53.76 19.43 -6.72
C SER A 1239 -53.40 19.87 -5.29
N ASN A 1240 -53.16 18.88 -4.42
CA ASN A 1240 -52.86 19.02 -2.99
C ASN A 1240 -51.94 17.87 -2.56
N THR A 1241 -51.13 18.04 -1.53
CA THR A 1241 -50.16 17.04 -1.05
C THR A 1241 -50.80 15.87 -0.29
N GLU A 1242 -52.06 16.01 0.18
CA GLU A 1242 -52.79 14.95 0.87
C GLU A 1242 -54.16 14.64 0.26
N LEU A 1243 -54.54 13.37 0.29
CA LEU A 1243 -55.90 12.88 0.03
C LEU A 1243 -56.29 11.83 1.08
N GLN A 1244 -57.47 11.99 1.67
CA GLN A 1244 -58.13 10.94 2.45
C GLN A 1244 -59.34 10.39 1.68
N ILE A 1245 -59.45 9.06 1.62
CA ILE A 1245 -60.54 8.31 1.01
C ILE A 1245 -61.29 7.59 2.14
N SER A 1246 -62.51 8.02 2.41
CA SER A 1246 -63.41 7.43 3.41
C SER A 1246 -64.54 6.64 2.73
N ASN A 1247 -65.16 5.71 3.48
CA ASN A 1247 -66.33 4.94 3.06
C ASN A 1247 -66.18 4.11 1.76
N LEU A 1248 -64.95 3.73 1.39
CA LEU A 1248 -64.70 2.87 0.22
C LEU A 1248 -65.39 1.51 0.40
N GLN A 1249 -66.29 1.17 -0.53
CA GLN A 1249 -67.11 -0.05 -0.45
C GLN A 1249 -66.33 -1.29 -0.87
N SER A 1250 -65.42 -1.73 0.01
CA SER A 1250 -64.63 -2.94 -0.12
C SER A 1250 -64.77 -3.83 1.12
N ALA A 1251 -64.81 -5.15 0.90
CA ALA A 1251 -64.50 -6.12 1.94
C ALA A 1251 -63.06 -5.93 2.42
N SER A 1252 -62.69 -6.53 3.55
CA SER A 1252 -61.30 -6.48 4.00
C SER A 1252 -60.43 -7.41 3.16
N GLN A 1253 -59.56 -6.80 2.36
CA GLN A 1253 -58.76 -7.45 1.33
C GLN A 1253 -57.51 -6.63 1.02
N ILE A 1254 -56.66 -7.15 0.13
CA ILE A 1254 -55.53 -6.42 -0.43
C ILE A 1254 -56.03 -5.49 -1.53
N LEU A 1255 -55.64 -4.22 -1.49
CA LEU A 1255 -55.91 -3.24 -2.54
C LEU A 1255 -54.60 -2.67 -3.12
N LEU A 1256 -54.68 -2.21 -4.36
CA LEU A 1256 -53.59 -1.55 -5.10
C LEU A 1256 -53.95 -0.08 -5.29
N VAL A 1257 -53.24 0.82 -4.61
CA VAL A 1257 -53.40 2.27 -4.75
C VAL A 1257 -52.36 2.79 -5.73
N LYS A 1258 -52.79 3.19 -6.93
CA LYS A 1258 -51.96 3.95 -7.87
C LYS A 1258 -52.10 5.44 -7.56
N VAL A 1259 -50.97 6.13 -7.49
CA VAL A 1259 -50.85 7.57 -7.25
C VAL A 1259 -50.12 8.19 -8.43
N ILE A 1260 -50.59 9.34 -8.91
CA ILE A 1260 -49.94 10.17 -9.94
C ILE A 1260 -49.75 11.58 -9.36
N LEU A 1261 -48.57 12.15 -9.54
CA LEU A 1261 -48.17 13.50 -9.13
C LEU A 1261 -48.42 14.53 -10.24
N GLU A 1262 -48.48 15.83 -9.91
CA GLU A 1262 -48.73 16.87 -10.92
C GLU A 1262 -47.62 16.94 -11.99
N ASN A 1263 -46.37 16.69 -11.63
CA ASN A 1263 -45.24 16.52 -12.55
C ASN A 1263 -45.31 15.27 -13.45
N GLY A 1264 -46.32 14.41 -13.29
CA GLY A 1264 -46.59 13.25 -14.14
C GLY A 1264 -45.99 11.92 -13.66
N ASN A 1265 -45.11 11.93 -12.66
CA ASN A 1265 -44.61 10.70 -12.05
C ASN A 1265 -45.76 9.89 -11.41
N SER A 1266 -45.68 8.55 -11.49
CA SER A 1266 -46.68 7.68 -10.87
C SER A 1266 -46.06 6.48 -10.15
N THR A 1267 -46.70 6.04 -9.06
CA THR A 1267 -46.27 4.88 -8.28
C THR A 1267 -47.49 4.09 -7.81
N SER A 1268 -47.28 2.82 -7.45
CA SER A 1268 -48.32 1.95 -6.90
C SER A 1268 -47.92 1.45 -5.51
N ARG A 1269 -48.86 1.43 -4.57
CA ARG A 1269 -48.69 0.86 -3.22
C ARG A 1269 -49.72 -0.24 -2.98
N LYS A 1270 -49.26 -1.36 -2.42
CA LYS A 1270 -50.10 -2.48 -1.99
C LYS A 1270 -50.46 -2.27 -0.52
N ILE A 1271 -51.75 -2.24 -0.20
CA ILE A 1271 -52.27 -2.03 1.16
C ILE A 1271 -53.19 -3.18 1.57
N VAL A 1272 -53.42 -3.33 2.88
CA VAL A 1272 -54.50 -4.14 3.45
C VAL A 1272 -55.58 -3.18 3.94
N PHE A 1273 -56.85 -3.47 3.62
CA PHE A 1273 -58.01 -2.60 3.86
C PHE A 1273 -59.06 -3.19 4.81
#